data_AF-A0A1H6ZM45-F1
#
_entry.id   AF-A0A1H6ZM45-F1
#
_cell.length_a   1.000
_cell.length_b   1.000
_cell.length_c   1.000
_cell.angle_alpha   90.00
_cell.angle_beta   90.00
_cell.angle_gamma   90.00
#
_symmetry.space_group_name_H-M   'P 1'
#
loop_
_entity.id
_entity.type
_entity.pdbx_description
1 polymer ?
#
loop_
_entity_poly.entity_id
_entity_poly.type
_entity_poly.pdbx_seq_one_letter_code
_entity_poly.pdbx_strand_id
1 'polypeptide(L)'
;MSIHIALHHVTHYRYERAVELGPQIVRLRPAAHSRTRVLSYSLKVLPDNHFINWQQDPQGNYLARLVFPEKTNELRIEVDLVAEMAVFNPFDFFLEPYAEYIPFTYAREEHHELLPYLEKLPLTPKFEAYLNSIDRTPIPAIDFLVNLNQRLANDIGYLIRMEPGIQTPEFTLENASGSCRDSAWLLVQLLRHLGLAARFVSGYLIQLKADVAALDGPSGTDVDFTDLHAWCEVYLPGAGWIGLDATSGLFAGEGHIPLACSPEPSSAAPISGLVEPCETQFSHDMSVERIWEAPRVTKPYTEEQWLEIQALGRQIDTDLCAHDVRLTMGGEPTFVSIDDRDGSEWNTAALGPKKRALSAELFQRMRKHYAPKGIVHFGQGKWYPGEQLPRWSLNCFWRRDGEPVWRNDALIADENEDYGADSETAGRFLRSVAERLKLPARYVFPAYEDNFYYLWREGTLPQNVTAEDSRLGDELERARLNKVFSQGLDKVVGHVLPLARTAADDRWQSGRWYLRDEHCRLVPGDSALGYRLPLASQPWVKAAEYPYIHPNDPNQEFPDLPDREALQSRLDGLTEQADPEAERAPVIDESADWLTRTALSAEVRGGRLYVFMPPLQSLEAYLELVAAIESTAQELHCPLLLEGYEPPSDPRLANFRITPDPGVIEVNVQPSSTWDELVERTEFLYEQARLTRLTTEKFMIDGRHTGTGGGNHFVLGGATPGDSPFLRRPDLLRSLLSYWHNHPSLSYLFSGLFIGPTSQAPRVDEARNDSLYELEIAFSQMPAPGEECSPWLVDRLLRNLLIDVTGNTHRAEFCIDKLYSPDGATGRLGLLELRAFEMPPHARMSLAQQLLLRALVARFWREPYAPAKLARWGTELHDRFMLPHFIEQDFADVIVELNAAGYPVRAEWFAAHLEFRFPKVGDYAVSGIELELRQALEPWHVLGEEGAAGGAVRYVDSSLERLQLKVTGLPPQRYMLTCNGVPVPLQPTGRVGEFVAGVRYRAWQPFNALQPTIPVHAPLVFDILDTWMQRSLGGCEYHVAHPGGRNYETLPVNANEAESRRLSRFFRVGHTPGKLSVPALTINDELPMTLDLRLHR
;
A
#
# COMPACT_ATOMS: atom_id res chain seq x y z
N MET A 1 10.22 -13.45 -0.46
CA MET A 1 9.89 -14.65 0.30
C MET A 1 10.18 -15.81 -0.60
N SER A 2 11.04 -16.74 -0.17
CA SER A 2 11.46 -17.82 -1.05
C SER A 2 10.36 -18.85 -1.25
N ILE A 3 10.25 -19.32 -2.48
CA ILE A 3 9.48 -20.50 -2.84
C ILE A 3 10.50 -21.62 -3.04
N HIS A 4 10.28 -22.78 -2.42
CA HIS A 4 11.06 -23.97 -2.75
C HIS A 4 10.33 -24.75 -3.82
N ILE A 5 11.05 -25.01 -4.91
CA ILE A 5 10.55 -25.82 -6.01
C ILE A 5 11.28 -27.16 -6.03
N ALA A 6 10.59 -28.19 -6.50
CA ALA A 6 11.18 -29.45 -6.95
C ALA A 6 11.11 -29.49 -8.49
N LEU A 7 12.25 -29.63 -9.14
CA LEU A 7 12.36 -29.89 -10.56
C LEU A 7 12.67 -31.36 -10.77
N HIS A 8 11.90 -32.00 -11.64
CA HIS A 8 12.13 -33.34 -12.14
C HIS A 8 12.47 -33.27 -13.63
N HIS A 9 13.54 -33.93 -14.05
CA HIS A 9 13.96 -34.00 -15.44
C HIS A 9 14.36 -35.42 -15.80
N VAL A 10 13.67 -35.98 -16.81
CA VAL A 10 14.03 -37.25 -17.44
C VAL A 10 14.42 -37.03 -18.90
N THR A 11 15.59 -37.53 -19.27
CA THR A 11 15.97 -37.74 -20.66
C THR A 11 16.14 -39.24 -20.92
N HIS A 12 15.40 -39.79 -21.88
CA HIS A 12 15.36 -41.21 -22.16
C HIS A 12 15.61 -41.49 -23.64
N TYR A 13 16.70 -42.20 -23.90
CA TYR A 13 17.04 -42.77 -25.20
C TYR A 13 16.70 -44.26 -25.18
N ARG A 14 15.88 -44.70 -26.13
CA ARG A 14 15.56 -46.11 -26.37
C ARG A 14 16.11 -46.52 -27.72
N TYR A 15 16.92 -47.57 -27.72
CA TYR A 15 17.58 -48.09 -28.89
C TYR A 15 16.79 -49.27 -29.45
N GLU A 16 16.68 -49.39 -30.77
CA GLU A 16 15.99 -50.50 -31.44
C GLU A 16 16.56 -51.90 -31.05
N ARG A 17 17.82 -51.93 -30.59
CA ARG A 17 18.58 -53.12 -30.21
C ARG A 17 19.58 -52.77 -29.11
N ALA A 18 20.17 -53.78 -28.48
CA ALA A 18 21.27 -53.58 -27.55
C ALA A 18 22.51 -53.01 -28.26
N VAL A 19 22.95 -51.83 -27.84
CA VAL A 19 24.09 -51.08 -28.40
C VAL A 19 25.20 -50.90 -27.39
N GLU A 20 26.42 -50.79 -27.89
CA GLU A 20 27.54 -50.32 -27.08
C GLU A 20 27.47 -48.81 -26.88
N LEU A 21 27.49 -48.37 -25.62
CA LEU A 21 27.62 -46.97 -25.26
C LEU A 21 29.09 -46.68 -24.96
N GLY A 22 29.71 -45.80 -25.75
CA GLY A 22 30.99 -45.20 -25.38
C GLY A 22 30.83 -44.30 -24.15
N PRO A 23 31.91 -43.66 -23.69
CA PRO A 23 31.84 -42.73 -22.56
C PRO A 23 30.78 -41.64 -22.80
N GLN A 24 29.84 -41.51 -21.87
CA GLN A 24 28.83 -40.45 -21.86
C GLN A 24 29.24 -39.37 -20.87
N ILE A 25 28.89 -38.13 -21.17
CA ILE A 25 29.12 -36.95 -20.35
C ILE A 25 27.76 -36.32 -20.06
N VAL A 26 27.44 -36.15 -18.78
CA VAL A 26 26.20 -35.52 -18.31
C VAL A 26 26.54 -34.23 -17.57
N ARG A 27 25.99 -33.11 -18.03
CA ARG A 27 26.19 -31.76 -17.47
C ARG A 27 24.89 -31.19 -16.93
N LEU A 28 24.15 -32.00 -16.15
CA LEU A 28 22.84 -31.63 -15.60
C LEU A 28 22.90 -31.23 -14.12
N ARG A 29 24.09 -31.01 -13.58
CA ARG A 29 24.30 -30.52 -12.22
C ARG A 29 24.49 -29.00 -12.25
N PRO A 30 23.75 -28.22 -11.45
CA PRO A 30 23.93 -26.76 -11.37
C PRO A 30 25.37 -26.34 -11.11
N ALA A 31 25.79 -25.29 -11.80
CA ALA A 31 27.13 -24.74 -11.70
C ALA A 31 27.39 -24.14 -10.31
N ALA A 32 28.64 -24.19 -9.85
CA ALA A 32 29.02 -23.73 -8.51
C ALA A 32 28.74 -22.23 -8.25
N HIS A 33 28.68 -21.44 -9.32
CA HIS A 33 28.42 -20.00 -9.28
C HIS A 33 26.94 -19.65 -9.48
N SER A 34 26.04 -20.63 -9.50
CA SER A 34 24.60 -20.37 -9.57
C SER A 34 24.17 -19.50 -8.40
N ARG A 35 23.47 -18.40 -8.70
CA ARG A 35 22.91 -17.50 -7.68
C ARG A 35 21.72 -18.12 -6.97
N THR A 36 20.96 -18.97 -7.67
CA THR A 36 19.84 -19.73 -7.13
C THR A 36 20.38 -20.86 -6.27
N ARG A 37 19.97 -20.88 -4.99
CA ARG A 37 20.49 -21.85 -4.03
C ARG A 37 19.86 -23.22 -4.27
N VAL A 38 20.70 -24.21 -4.54
CA VAL A 38 20.32 -25.60 -4.68
C VAL A 38 20.33 -26.28 -3.31
N LEU A 39 19.16 -26.70 -2.83
CA LEU A 39 18.98 -27.35 -1.53
C LEU A 39 19.23 -28.86 -1.60
N SER A 40 18.89 -29.50 -2.72
CA SER A 40 19.09 -30.93 -2.96
C SER A 40 19.30 -31.22 -4.44
N TYR A 41 20.11 -32.23 -4.76
CA TYR A 41 20.37 -32.69 -6.12
C TYR A 41 20.54 -34.22 -6.13
N SER A 42 19.91 -34.87 -7.09
CA SER A 42 20.04 -36.31 -7.35
C SER A 42 20.26 -36.57 -8.84
N LEU A 43 21.07 -37.58 -9.15
CA LEU A 43 21.28 -38.10 -10.50
C LEU A 43 21.10 -39.61 -10.48
N LYS A 44 20.12 -40.10 -11.22
CA LYS A 44 19.86 -41.53 -11.43
C LYS A 44 20.08 -41.86 -12.91
N VAL A 45 20.75 -42.98 -13.16
CA VAL A 45 21.18 -43.41 -14.49
C VAL A 45 20.80 -44.87 -14.69
N LEU A 46 20.13 -45.17 -15.80
CA LEU A 46 19.99 -46.53 -16.32
C LEU A 46 20.82 -46.69 -17.60
N PRO A 47 21.50 -47.83 -17.79
CA PRO A 47 21.49 -49.03 -16.93
C PRO A 47 22.19 -48.88 -15.58
N ASP A 48 21.74 -49.64 -14.58
CA ASP A 48 22.27 -49.59 -13.20
C ASP A 48 23.75 -49.98 -13.11
N ASN A 49 24.20 -50.91 -13.97
CA ASN A 49 25.61 -51.31 -14.03
C ASN A 49 26.44 -50.32 -14.87
N HIS A 50 26.99 -49.30 -14.22
CA HIS A 50 27.87 -48.31 -14.84
C HIS A 50 28.93 -47.80 -13.88
N PHE A 51 29.98 -47.19 -14.43
CA PHE A 51 30.95 -46.42 -13.65
C PHE A 51 30.66 -44.92 -13.82
N ILE A 52 30.60 -44.19 -12.70
CA ILE A 52 30.45 -42.73 -12.69
C ILE A 52 31.72 -42.09 -12.13
N ASN A 53 32.24 -41.08 -12.82
CA ASN A 53 33.33 -40.24 -12.34
C ASN A 53 32.94 -38.76 -12.46
N TRP A 54 32.88 -38.06 -11.33
CA TRP A 54 32.60 -36.62 -11.29
C TRP A 54 33.86 -35.81 -11.53
N GLN A 55 33.80 -34.88 -12.46
CA GLN A 55 34.93 -34.05 -12.89
C GLN A 55 34.50 -32.60 -13.07
N GLN A 56 35.49 -31.72 -13.21
CA GLN A 56 35.32 -30.38 -13.74
C GLN A 56 36.02 -30.27 -15.10
N ASP A 57 35.38 -29.61 -16.05
CA ASP A 57 36.02 -29.21 -17.30
C ASP A 57 36.92 -27.97 -17.11
N PRO A 58 37.71 -27.55 -18.12
CA PRO A 58 38.57 -26.37 -18.00
C PRO A 58 37.82 -25.06 -17.71
N GLN A 59 36.50 -25.02 -17.92
CA GLN A 59 35.64 -23.87 -17.62
C GLN A 59 35.02 -23.95 -16.20
N GLY A 60 35.31 -25.02 -15.46
CA GLY A 60 34.81 -25.24 -14.10
C GLY A 60 33.40 -25.83 -14.03
N ASN A 61 32.83 -26.28 -15.15
CA ASN A 61 31.50 -26.90 -15.15
C ASN A 61 31.57 -28.31 -14.55
N TYR A 62 30.56 -28.69 -13.76
CA TYR A 62 30.45 -30.05 -13.26
C TYR A 62 30.00 -30.99 -14.38
N LEU A 63 30.70 -32.12 -14.53
CA LEU A 63 30.29 -33.17 -15.43
C LEU A 63 30.42 -34.55 -14.78
N ALA A 64 29.41 -35.40 -15.01
CA ALA A 64 29.47 -36.82 -14.70
C ALA A 64 29.89 -37.57 -15.97
N ARG A 65 31.06 -38.22 -15.91
CA ARG A 65 31.52 -39.11 -16.98
C ARG A 65 31.09 -40.54 -16.67
N LEU A 66 30.18 -41.07 -17.48
CA LEU A 66 29.59 -42.40 -17.35
C LEU A 66 30.24 -43.37 -18.34
N VAL A 67 30.56 -44.58 -17.88
CA VAL A 67 31.06 -45.66 -18.73
C VAL A 67 30.25 -46.93 -18.46
N PHE A 68 29.73 -47.53 -19.52
CA PHE A 68 28.89 -48.71 -19.47
C PHE A 68 29.69 -49.94 -19.92
N PRO A 69 29.86 -50.97 -19.07
CA PRO A 69 30.61 -52.18 -19.44
C PRO A 69 29.81 -53.13 -20.33
N GLU A 70 28.48 -53.03 -20.33
CA GLU A 70 27.56 -53.93 -21.04
C GLU A 70 26.77 -53.19 -22.11
N LYS A 71 26.35 -53.92 -23.16
CA LYS A 71 25.43 -53.37 -24.16
C LYS A 71 24.04 -53.16 -23.56
N THR A 72 23.36 -52.10 -23.99
CA THR A 72 22.04 -51.74 -23.47
C THR A 72 21.06 -51.36 -24.56
N ASN A 73 19.77 -51.58 -24.31
CA ASN A 73 18.66 -51.11 -25.14
C ASN A 73 18.14 -49.72 -24.72
N GLU A 74 18.62 -49.15 -23.62
CA GLU A 74 18.24 -47.80 -23.19
C GLU A 74 19.35 -47.06 -22.44
N LEU A 75 19.29 -45.73 -22.50
CA LEU A 75 19.99 -44.80 -21.63
C LEU A 75 18.94 -43.85 -21.05
N ARG A 76 18.71 -43.92 -19.73
CA ARG A 76 17.80 -43.01 -19.03
C ARG A 76 18.59 -42.21 -18.01
N ILE A 77 18.55 -40.89 -18.13
CA ILE A 77 19.13 -39.94 -17.19
C ILE A 77 17.99 -39.23 -16.50
N GLU A 78 17.97 -39.29 -15.17
CA GLU A 78 16.93 -38.71 -14.33
C GLU A 78 17.58 -37.83 -13.27
N VAL A 79 17.09 -36.59 -13.18
CA VAL A 79 17.59 -35.56 -12.26
C VAL A 79 16.42 -35.05 -11.43
N ASP A 80 16.62 -35.05 -10.12
CA ASP A 80 15.76 -34.34 -9.16
C ASP A 80 16.56 -33.23 -8.51
N LEU A 81 15.96 -32.04 -8.44
CA LEU A 81 16.57 -30.84 -7.90
C LEU A 81 15.58 -30.10 -7.02
N VAL A 82 15.99 -29.70 -5.82
CA VAL A 82 15.24 -28.73 -5.01
C VAL A 82 15.99 -27.40 -5.03
N ALA A 83 15.32 -26.32 -5.43
CA ALA A 83 15.91 -24.98 -5.53
C ALA A 83 15.08 -23.94 -4.75
N GLU A 84 15.77 -22.98 -4.15
CA GLU A 84 15.19 -21.82 -3.49
C GLU A 84 15.04 -20.67 -4.50
N MET A 85 13.80 -20.40 -4.91
CA MET A 85 13.44 -19.31 -5.82
C MET A 85 13.33 -18.00 -5.05
N ALA A 86 14.48 -17.35 -4.85
CA ALA A 86 14.59 -16.05 -4.21
C ALA A 86 14.95 -14.99 -5.26
N VAL A 87 14.21 -13.88 -5.30
CA VAL A 87 14.41 -12.82 -6.30
C VAL A 87 15.76 -12.15 -6.07
N PHE A 88 16.59 -12.05 -7.11
CA PHE A 88 17.79 -11.22 -7.09
C PHE A 88 17.77 -10.21 -8.22
N ASN A 89 18.32 -9.02 -7.97
CA ASN A 89 18.44 -7.97 -8.95
C ASN A 89 19.58 -8.31 -9.94
N PRO A 90 19.28 -8.55 -11.22
CA PRO A 90 20.32 -8.90 -12.20
C PRO A 90 21.27 -7.73 -12.48
N PHE A 91 20.92 -6.50 -12.10
CA PHE A 91 21.73 -5.29 -12.23
C PHE A 91 22.52 -4.95 -10.96
N ASP A 92 22.62 -5.88 -10.00
CA ASP A 92 23.31 -5.65 -8.73
C ASP A 92 24.79 -5.99 -8.80
N PHE A 93 25.55 -5.11 -9.47
CA PHE A 93 26.99 -5.20 -9.65
C PHE A 93 27.58 -3.80 -9.91
N PHE A 94 28.91 -3.72 -9.84
CA PHE A 94 29.66 -2.51 -10.19
C PHE A 94 30.51 -2.78 -11.42
N LEU A 95 30.75 -1.74 -12.21
CA LEU A 95 31.65 -1.80 -13.34
C LEU A 95 32.96 -1.09 -13.00
N GLU A 96 34.06 -1.54 -13.60
CA GLU A 96 35.28 -0.75 -13.61
C GLU A 96 35.04 0.58 -14.37
N PRO A 97 35.64 1.70 -13.96
CA PRO A 97 35.38 3.01 -14.57
C PRO A 97 35.59 3.06 -16.08
N TYR A 98 36.50 2.24 -16.61
CA TYR A 98 36.78 2.19 -18.04
C TYR A 98 35.75 1.39 -18.85
N ALA A 99 34.87 0.64 -18.19
CA ALA A 99 33.84 -0.23 -18.79
C ALA A 99 32.41 0.29 -18.56
N GLU A 100 32.24 1.49 -17.97
CA GLU A 100 30.92 2.11 -17.75
C GLU A 100 30.17 2.40 -19.05
N TYR A 101 30.89 2.59 -20.17
CA TYR A 101 30.34 2.88 -21.49
C TYR A 101 30.82 1.86 -22.52
N ILE A 102 29.96 1.51 -23.47
CA ILE A 102 30.31 0.65 -24.61
C ILE A 102 30.49 1.51 -25.87
N PRO A 103 31.58 1.34 -26.64
CA PRO A 103 32.62 0.31 -26.49
C PRO A 103 33.72 0.65 -25.49
N PHE A 104 34.27 -0.37 -24.83
CA PHE A 104 35.50 -0.30 -24.03
C PHE A 104 36.53 -1.33 -24.51
N THR A 105 37.75 -1.30 -23.95
CA THR A 105 38.80 -2.30 -24.20
C THR A 105 39.24 -2.94 -22.89
N TYR A 106 39.32 -4.27 -22.86
CA TYR A 106 39.79 -5.01 -21.69
C TYR A 106 41.24 -4.67 -21.33
N ALA A 107 41.56 -4.71 -20.03
CA ALA A 107 42.94 -4.67 -19.58
C ALA A 107 43.75 -5.83 -20.19
N ARG A 108 45.05 -5.63 -20.43
CA ARG A 108 45.89 -6.58 -21.18
C ARG A 108 45.89 -8.01 -20.60
N GLU A 109 45.95 -8.12 -19.28
CA GLU A 109 45.99 -9.41 -18.57
C GLU A 109 44.64 -10.11 -18.65
N GLU A 110 43.57 -9.38 -18.37
CA GLU A 110 42.18 -9.85 -18.47
C GLU A 110 41.83 -10.29 -19.90
N HIS A 111 42.22 -9.50 -20.91
CA HIS A 111 42.04 -9.85 -22.32
C HIS A 111 42.73 -11.19 -22.68
N HIS A 112 43.92 -11.45 -22.13
CA HIS A 112 44.64 -12.70 -22.39
C HIS A 112 43.89 -13.92 -21.80
N GLU A 113 43.30 -13.77 -20.62
CA GLU A 113 42.48 -14.82 -19.99
C GLU A 113 41.14 -15.04 -20.72
N LEU A 114 40.61 -13.98 -21.33
CA LEU A 114 39.33 -14.01 -22.04
C LEU A 114 39.41 -14.45 -23.51
N LEU A 115 40.60 -14.77 -24.04
CA LEU A 115 40.79 -15.11 -25.46
C LEU A 115 39.81 -16.16 -26.01
N PRO A 116 39.54 -17.30 -25.33
CA PRO A 116 38.58 -18.29 -25.84
C PRO A 116 37.16 -17.74 -25.99
N TYR A 117 36.80 -16.72 -25.21
CA TYR A 117 35.48 -16.10 -25.20
C TYR A 117 35.36 -14.92 -26.17
N LEU A 118 36.45 -14.58 -26.87
CA LEU A 118 36.53 -13.55 -27.91
C LEU A 118 36.66 -14.16 -29.32
N GLU A 119 36.63 -15.49 -29.45
CA GLU A 119 36.78 -16.19 -30.73
C GLU A 119 35.56 -15.97 -31.64
N LYS A 120 35.80 -15.36 -32.80
CA LYS A 120 34.78 -14.90 -33.74
C LYS A 120 34.55 -15.91 -34.85
N LEU A 121 33.29 -16.22 -35.14
CA LEU A 121 32.93 -16.82 -36.42
C LEU A 121 33.15 -15.83 -37.58
N PRO A 122 33.39 -16.32 -38.80
CA PRO A 122 33.48 -15.47 -39.99
C PRO A 122 32.24 -14.59 -40.18
N LEU A 123 32.43 -13.36 -40.64
CA LEU A 123 31.33 -12.48 -41.02
C LEU A 123 30.73 -12.94 -42.35
N THR A 124 29.45 -13.29 -42.31
CA THR A 124 28.62 -13.65 -43.47
C THR A 124 27.70 -12.47 -43.84
N PRO A 125 27.16 -12.40 -45.07
CA PRO A 125 26.51 -11.18 -45.57
C PRO A 125 25.37 -10.62 -44.69
N LYS A 126 24.41 -11.43 -44.23
CA LYS A 126 23.34 -10.93 -43.35
C LYS A 126 23.86 -10.63 -41.96
N PHE A 127 24.77 -11.44 -41.43
CA PHE A 127 25.36 -11.21 -40.13
C PHE A 127 26.16 -9.89 -40.08
N GLU A 128 26.94 -9.60 -41.11
CA GLU A 128 27.67 -8.34 -41.26
C GLU A 128 26.73 -7.15 -41.38
N ALA A 129 25.67 -7.27 -42.19
CA ALA A 129 24.66 -6.21 -42.32
C ALA A 129 23.96 -5.91 -40.99
N TYR A 130 23.60 -6.95 -40.23
CA TYR A 130 22.98 -6.78 -38.91
C TYR A 130 23.96 -6.14 -37.91
N LEU A 131 25.20 -6.63 -37.84
CA LEU A 131 26.26 -6.06 -36.98
C LEU A 131 26.53 -4.57 -37.30
N ASN A 132 26.53 -4.19 -38.58
CA ASN A 132 26.76 -2.82 -39.01
C ASN A 132 25.59 -1.87 -38.72
N SER A 133 24.40 -2.41 -38.47
CA SER A 133 23.21 -1.64 -38.09
C SER A 133 23.11 -1.34 -36.59
N ILE A 134 24.08 -1.81 -35.79
CA ILE A 134 24.15 -1.54 -34.36
C ILE A 134 24.92 -0.23 -34.16
N ASP A 135 24.26 0.76 -33.55
CA ASP A 135 24.88 2.03 -33.19
C ASP A 135 25.98 1.80 -32.13
N ARG A 136 27.15 2.40 -32.36
CA ARG A 136 28.34 2.29 -31.49
C ARG A 136 28.65 3.61 -30.79
N THR A 137 27.73 4.56 -30.83
CA THR A 137 27.81 5.80 -30.07
C THR A 137 27.91 5.44 -28.57
N PRO A 138 28.91 5.94 -27.83
CA PRO A 138 29.10 5.61 -26.42
C PRO A 138 27.87 5.93 -25.57
N ILE A 139 27.27 4.89 -25.00
CA ILE A 139 26.18 4.95 -24.03
C ILE A 139 26.51 4.04 -22.84
N PRO A 140 25.83 4.19 -21.69
CA PRO A 140 26.07 3.33 -20.54
C PRO A 140 25.98 1.84 -20.92
N ALA A 141 26.91 1.04 -20.43
CA ALA A 141 27.07 -0.36 -20.84
C ALA A 141 25.81 -1.19 -20.58
N ILE A 142 25.11 -0.94 -19.47
CA ILE A 142 23.86 -1.62 -19.13
C ILE A 142 22.78 -1.28 -20.15
N ASP A 143 22.59 0.01 -20.48
CA ASP A 143 21.59 0.45 -21.47
C ASP A 143 21.87 -0.14 -22.85
N PHE A 144 23.15 -0.19 -23.25
CA PHE A 144 23.56 -0.83 -24.51
C PHE A 144 23.16 -2.31 -24.55
N LEU A 145 23.46 -3.05 -23.48
CA LEU A 145 23.14 -4.48 -23.38
C LEU A 145 21.63 -4.74 -23.36
N VAL A 146 20.87 -3.94 -22.62
CA VAL A 146 19.39 -4.01 -22.60
C VAL A 146 18.84 -3.76 -24.00
N ASN A 147 19.27 -2.69 -24.66
CA ASN A 147 18.80 -2.33 -26.00
C ASN A 147 19.15 -3.41 -27.04
N LEU A 148 20.38 -3.95 -27.01
CA LEU A 148 20.80 -5.00 -27.94
C LEU A 148 20.01 -6.30 -27.72
N ASN A 149 19.79 -6.68 -26.46
CA ASN A 149 19.07 -7.91 -26.12
C ASN A 149 17.58 -7.82 -26.50
N GLN A 150 16.92 -6.70 -26.17
CA GLN A 150 15.52 -6.45 -26.56
C GLN A 150 15.35 -6.37 -28.07
N ARG A 151 16.28 -5.72 -28.77
CA ARG A 151 16.27 -5.68 -30.23
C ARG A 151 16.31 -7.09 -30.83
N LEU A 152 17.22 -7.94 -30.36
CA LEU A 152 17.34 -9.30 -30.87
C LEU A 152 16.08 -10.13 -30.59
N ALA A 153 15.47 -9.99 -29.41
CA ALA A 153 14.21 -10.64 -29.07
C ALA A 153 13.04 -10.19 -29.96
N ASN A 154 13.02 -8.93 -30.37
CA ASN A 154 12.02 -8.40 -31.31
C ASN A 154 12.28 -8.83 -32.76
N ASP A 155 13.55 -8.95 -33.16
CA ASP A 155 13.96 -9.25 -34.53
C ASP A 155 13.92 -10.75 -34.86
N ILE A 156 13.98 -11.65 -33.85
CA ILE A 156 14.03 -13.11 -34.03
C ILE A 156 12.82 -13.80 -33.38
N GLY A 157 11.93 -14.38 -34.19
CA GLY A 157 10.79 -15.15 -33.71
C GLY A 157 11.19 -16.47 -33.02
N TYR A 158 10.68 -16.71 -31.81
CA TYR A 158 10.94 -17.94 -31.07
C TYR A 158 10.17 -19.14 -31.62
N LEU A 159 10.85 -20.28 -31.80
CA LEU A 159 10.23 -21.55 -32.17
C LEU A 159 10.92 -22.75 -31.50
N ILE A 160 10.13 -23.78 -31.18
CA ILE A 160 10.63 -25.02 -30.57
C ILE A 160 11.19 -25.93 -31.66
N ARG A 161 12.39 -26.48 -31.45
CA ARG A 161 13.10 -27.32 -32.42
C ARG A 161 13.61 -28.60 -31.81
N MET A 162 13.34 -29.72 -32.48
CA MET A 162 13.83 -31.04 -32.10
C MET A 162 15.07 -31.46 -32.89
N GLU A 163 15.45 -30.75 -33.96
CA GLU A 163 16.62 -31.13 -34.75
C GLU A 163 17.91 -30.96 -33.93
N PRO A 164 18.92 -31.83 -34.10
CA PRO A 164 20.20 -31.66 -33.45
C PRO A 164 20.98 -30.47 -34.03
N GLY A 165 21.84 -29.87 -33.21
CA GLY A 165 22.74 -28.78 -33.61
C GLY A 165 22.15 -27.37 -33.44
N ILE A 166 22.98 -26.37 -33.70
CA ILE A 166 22.66 -24.94 -33.53
C ILE A 166 22.76 -24.25 -34.88
N GLN A 167 21.84 -23.34 -35.17
CA GLN A 167 21.88 -22.53 -36.39
C GLN A 167 23.09 -21.62 -36.40
N THR A 168 23.62 -21.36 -37.59
CA THR A 168 24.61 -20.29 -37.75
C THR A 168 23.94 -18.91 -37.56
N PRO A 169 24.70 -17.87 -37.17
CA PRO A 169 24.20 -16.50 -37.15
C PRO A 169 23.52 -16.08 -38.45
N GLU A 170 24.10 -16.45 -39.60
CA GLU A 170 23.51 -16.19 -40.93
C GLU A 170 22.13 -16.82 -41.06
N PHE A 171 22.00 -18.11 -40.76
CA PHE A 171 20.74 -18.84 -40.96
C PHE A 171 19.65 -18.37 -40.00
N THR A 172 20.01 -18.01 -38.78
CA THR A 172 19.08 -17.43 -37.78
C THR A 172 18.51 -16.09 -38.28
N LEU A 173 19.38 -15.22 -38.80
CA LEU A 173 18.98 -13.94 -39.40
C LEU A 173 18.28 -14.11 -40.76
N GLU A 174 18.57 -15.17 -41.50
CA GLU A 174 17.89 -15.47 -42.75
C GLU A 174 16.43 -15.82 -42.55
N ASN A 175 16.15 -16.66 -41.57
CA ASN A 175 14.81 -17.12 -41.22
C ASN A 175 14.06 -16.14 -40.31
N ALA A 176 14.77 -15.18 -39.70
CA ALA A 176 14.27 -14.32 -38.63
C ALA A 176 13.57 -15.12 -37.52
N SER A 177 14.05 -16.34 -37.25
CA SER A 177 13.46 -17.24 -36.26
C SER A 177 14.43 -18.33 -35.83
N GLY A 178 14.27 -18.81 -34.59
CA GLY A 178 15.15 -19.82 -33.99
C GLY A 178 14.68 -20.31 -32.63
N SER A 179 15.34 -21.36 -32.13
CA SER A 179 15.19 -21.84 -30.75
C SER A 179 16.09 -21.06 -29.79
N CYS A 180 15.94 -21.25 -28.47
CA CYS A 180 16.74 -20.53 -27.46
C CYS A 180 18.25 -20.63 -27.68
N ARG A 181 18.74 -21.82 -28.04
CA ARG A 181 20.15 -22.06 -28.40
C ARG A 181 20.62 -21.29 -29.64
N ASP A 182 19.73 -21.02 -30.60
CA ASP A 182 20.07 -20.31 -31.83
C ASP A 182 20.22 -18.81 -31.54
N SER A 183 19.24 -18.23 -30.83
CA SER A 183 19.28 -16.82 -30.41
C SER A 183 20.43 -16.52 -29.44
N ALA A 184 20.68 -17.42 -28.48
CA ALA A 184 21.82 -17.29 -27.56
C ALA A 184 23.16 -17.29 -28.30
N TRP A 185 23.34 -18.17 -29.29
CA TRP A 185 24.58 -18.24 -30.06
C TRP A 185 24.78 -17.03 -30.98
N LEU A 186 23.70 -16.54 -31.60
CA LEU A 186 23.72 -15.28 -32.36
C LEU A 186 24.15 -14.11 -31.47
N LEU A 187 23.59 -13.99 -30.25
CA LEU A 187 23.99 -12.94 -29.31
C LEU A 187 25.44 -13.05 -28.87
N VAL A 188 25.93 -14.26 -28.55
CA VAL A 188 27.36 -14.50 -28.24
C VAL A 188 28.25 -13.97 -29.36
N GLN A 189 27.94 -14.30 -30.62
CA GLN A 189 28.74 -13.88 -31.75
C GLN A 189 28.66 -12.38 -32.01
N LEU A 190 27.50 -11.75 -31.83
CA LEU A 190 27.37 -10.29 -31.90
C LEU A 190 28.28 -9.59 -30.88
N LEU A 191 28.20 -10.00 -29.62
CA LEU A 191 29.00 -9.41 -28.54
C LEU A 191 30.50 -9.58 -28.80
N ARG A 192 30.94 -10.76 -29.24
CA ARG A 192 32.35 -11.00 -29.61
C ARG A 192 32.82 -10.07 -30.71
N HIS A 193 32.01 -9.87 -31.76
CA HIS A 193 32.32 -8.93 -32.84
C HIS A 193 32.33 -7.47 -32.40
N LEU A 194 31.55 -7.12 -31.36
CA LEU A 194 31.57 -5.82 -30.69
C LEU A 194 32.74 -5.65 -29.71
N GLY A 195 33.59 -6.68 -29.54
CA GLY A 195 34.78 -6.64 -28.69
C GLY A 195 34.54 -7.07 -27.25
N LEU A 196 33.36 -7.64 -26.95
CA LEU A 196 32.97 -8.10 -25.61
C LEU A 196 33.11 -9.61 -25.52
N ALA A 197 33.78 -10.09 -24.47
CA ALA A 197 33.93 -11.52 -24.22
C ALA A 197 32.57 -12.12 -23.83
N ALA A 198 32.15 -13.16 -24.55
CA ALA A 198 30.85 -13.77 -24.36
C ALA A 198 30.92 -15.30 -24.41
N ARG A 199 30.07 -15.97 -23.63
CA ARG A 199 29.98 -17.43 -23.53
C ARG A 199 28.55 -17.93 -23.68
N PHE A 200 28.43 -19.15 -24.17
CA PHE A 200 27.17 -19.87 -24.31
C PHE A 200 26.86 -20.61 -23.00
N VAL A 201 25.64 -20.47 -22.52
CA VAL A 201 25.17 -21.14 -21.30
C VAL A 201 24.05 -22.10 -21.64
N SER A 202 24.14 -23.32 -21.13
CA SER A 202 23.05 -24.28 -21.09
C SER A 202 22.63 -24.48 -19.63
N GLY A 203 21.33 -24.42 -19.39
CA GLY A 203 20.79 -24.48 -18.04
C GLY A 203 19.32 -24.88 -17.97
N TYR A 204 18.75 -24.80 -16.77
CA TYR A 204 17.30 -24.83 -16.60
C TYR A 204 16.74 -23.42 -16.61
N LEU A 205 15.58 -23.24 -17.24
CA LEU A 205 14.72 -22.09 -17.03
C LEU A 205 13.51 -22.56 -16.23
N ILE A 206 13.25 -21.89 -15.11
CA ILE A 206 12.06 -22.09 -14.29
C ILE A 206 11.29 -20.78 -14.28
N GLN A 207 10.02 -20.83 -14.70
CA GLN A 207 9.13 -19.68 -14.63
C GLN A 207 7.90 -20.07 -13.84
N LEU A 208 7.66 -19.33 -12.75
CA LEU A 208 6.51 -19.50 -11.91
C LEU A 208 5.40 -18.55 -12.34
N LYS A 209 4.16 -19.01 -12.26
CA LYS A 209 2.98 -18.16 -12.39
C LYS A 209 3.00 -17.08 -11.32
N ALA A 210 2.89 -15.82 -11.74
CA ALA A 210 2.74 -14.69 -10.83
C ALA A 210 1.43 -14.80 -10.05
N ASP A 211 1.43 -14.40 -8.77
CA ASP A 211 0.21 -14.42 -7.95
C ASP A 211 -0.81 -13.36 -8.41
N VAL A 212 -0.31 -12.21 -8.88
CA VAL A 212 -1.11 -11.06 -9.32
C VAL A 212 -0.74 -10.72 -10.75
N ALA A 213 -1.75 -10.58 -11.60
CA ALA A 213 -1.57 -10.16 -12.99
C ALA A 213 -1.06 -8.71 -13.05
N ALA A 214 -0.10 -8.45 -13.94
CA ALA A 214 0.41 -7.11 -14.19
C ALA A 214 -0.69 -6.22 -14.78
N LEU A 215 -0.68 -4.93 -14.40
CA LEU A 215 -1.59 -3.93 -15.01
C LEU A 215 -1.15 -3.59 -16.44
N ASP A 216 0.17 -3.55 -16.68
CA ASP A 216 0.78 -3.27 -17.97
C ASP A 216 1.76 -4.39 -18.34
N GLY A 217 1.87 -4.70 -19.64
CA GLY A 217 2.77 -5.72 -20.15
C GLY A 217 2.30 -7.16 -19.91
N PRO A 218 3.08 -8.17 -20.38
CA PRO A 218 2.73 -9.57 -20.20
C PRO A 218 2.95 -10.01 -18.74
N SER A 219 1.99 -10.73 -18.17
CA SER A 219 2.04 -11.25 -16.79
C SER A 219 2.96 -12.48 -16.62
N GLY A 220 3.75 -12.82 -17.64
CA GLY A 220 4.53 -14.05 -17.70
C GLY A 220 3.67 -15.25 -18.12
N THR A 221 3.97 -16.42 -17.55
CA THR A 221 3.30 -17.69 -17.83
C THR A 221 2.03 -17.87 -16.99
N ASP A 222 1.01 -18.52 -17.56
CA ASP A 222 -0.25 -18.85 -16.86
C ASP A 222 -0.15 -20.08 -15.94
N VAL A 223 0.94 -20.83 -16.08
CA VAL A 223 1.25 -22.07 -15.33
C VAL A 223 2.71 -22.07 -14.90
N ASP A 224 3.02 -22.76 -13.81
CA ASP A 224 4.41 -23.05 -13.47
C ASP A 224 4.99 -23.99 -14.54
N PHE A 225 6.13 -23.63 -15.11
CA PHE A 225 6.79 -24.48 -16.09
C PHE A 225 8.31 -24.43 -15.97
N THR A 226 8.94 -25.45 -16.52
CA THR A 226 10.38 -25.55 -16.62
C THR A 226 10.78 -26.23 -17.92
N ASP A 227 11.93 -25.83 -18.46
CA ASP A 227 12.53 -26.46 -19.63
C ASP A 227 14.06 -26.36 -19.57
N LEU A 228 14.75 -27.16 -20.38
CA LEU A 228 16.14 -26.92 -20.72
C LEU A 228 16.23 -25.69 -21.61
N HIS A 229 17.07 -24.74 -21.20
CA HIS A 229 17.18 -23.45 -21.86
C HIS A 229 18.64 -23.10 -22.15
N ALA A 230 18.82 -22.14 -23.05
CA ALA A 230 20.12 -21.60 -23.38
C ALA A 230 20.08 -20.07 -23.48
N TRP A 231 21.12 -19.43 -22.97
CA TRP A 231 21.28 -17.98 -22.99
C TRP A 231 22.75 -17.58 -23.17
N CYS A 232 22.99 -16.28 -23.30
CA CYS A 232 24.32 -15.71 -23.45
C CYS A 232 24.80 -15.14 -22.11
N GLU A 233 26.08 -15.31 -21.78
CA GLU A 233 26.70 -14.52 -20.71
C GLU A 233 27.82 -13.65 -21.28
N VAL A 234 27.85 -12.38 -20.87
CA VAL A 234 28.89 -11.42 -21.22
C VAL A 234 29.78 -11.12 -20.01
N TYR A 235 31.09 -11.04 -20.21
CA TYR A 235 32.01 -10.66 -19.16
C TYR A 235 32.18 -9.13 -19.12
N LEU A 236 31.85 -8.53 -17.99
CA LEU A 236 31.99 -7.10 -17.74
C LEU A 236 33.02 -6.87 -16.61
N PRO A 237 34.07 -6.08 -16.83
CA PRO A 237 35.05 -5.75 -15.79
C PRO A 237 34.36 -5.17 -14.55
N GLY A 238 34.69 -5.69 -13.36
CA GLY A 238 34.05 -5.33 -12.08
C GLY A 238 32.81 -6.16 -11.74
N ALA A 239 32.00 -6.55 -12.73
CA ALA A 239 30.75 -7.28 -12.54
C ALA A 239 30.87 -8.80 -12.75
N GLY A 240 31.85 -9.24 -13.55
CA GLY A 240 32.03 -10.63 -13.94
C GLY A 240 31.07 -11.06 -15.06
N TRP A 241 30.65 -12.33 -15.05
CA TRP A 241 29.74 -12.90 -16.05
C TRP A 241 28.29 -12.54 -15.75
N ILE A 242 27.63 -11.86 -16.70
CA ILE A 242 26.25 -11.41 -16.60
C ILE A 242 25.41 -12.05 -17.71
N GLY A 243 24.27 -12.65 -17.34
CA GLY A 243 23.40 -13.39 -18.26
C GLY A 243 22.38 -12.52 -18.98
N LEU A 244 22.23 -12.75 -20.29
CA LEU A 244 21.26 -12.15 -21.18
C LEU A 244 20.48 -13.23 -21.92
N ASP A 245 19.16 -13.20 -21.79
CA ASP A 245 18.26 -14.10 -22.48
C ASP A 245 17.68 -13.41 -23.73
N ALA A 246 18.24 -13.76 -24.88
CA ALA A 246 17.84 -13.25 -26.19
C ALA A 246 16.42 -13.65 -26.61
N THR A 247 15.80 -14.63 -25.94
CA THR A 247 14.42 -15.06 -26.26
C THR A 247 13.38 -14.18 -25.61
N SER A 248 13.65 -13.70 -24.38
CA SER A 248 12.75 -12.81 -23.64
C SER A 248 13.13 -11.33 -23.76
N GLY A 249 14.37 -11.04 -24.18
CA GLY A 249 14.91 -9.68 -24.18
C GLY A 249 15.28 -9.18 -22.77
N LEU A 250 15.28 -10.07 -21.77
CA LEU A 250 15.57 -9.75 -20.36
C LEU A 250 16.94 -10.27 -19.93
N PHE A 251 17.45 -9.72 -18.83
CA PHE A 251 18.62 -10.30 -18.15
C PHE A 251 18.21 -11.59 -17.43
N ALA A 252 19.15 -12.52 -17.28
CA ALA A 252 18.93 -13.77 -16.57
C ALA A 252 18.63 -13.51 -15.08
N GLY A 253 17.49 -14.03 -14.59
CA GLY A 253 17.02 -13.89 -13.21
C GLY A 253 17.17 -15.18 -12.40
N GLU A 254 16.43 -15.28 -11.29
CA GLU A 254 16.44 -16.44 -10.37
C GLU A 254 15.95 -17.74 -11.02
N GLY A 255 15.15 -17.63 -12.09
CA GLY A 255 14.69 -18.73 -12.93
C GLY A 255 15.78 -19.38 -13.78
N HIS A 256 16.90 -18.69 -14.03
CA HIS A 256 17.97 -19.15 -14.91
C HIS A 256 19.05 -19.86 -14.09
N ILE A 257 18.99 -21.19 -14.05
CA ILE A 257 19.93 -22.02 -13.29
C ILE A 257 21.02 -22.55 -14.25
N PRO A 258 22.24 -21.96 -14.27
CA PRO A 258 23.29 -22.41 -15.16
C PRO A 258 23.74 -23.82 -14.80
N LEU A 259 23.89 -24.69 -15.80
CA LEU A 259 24.42 -26.04 -15.66
C LEU A 259 25.84 -26.13 -16.25
N ALA A 260 26.01 -25.63 -17.48
CA ALA A 260 27.30 -25.56 -18.16
C ALA A 260 27.46 -24.25 -18.94
N CYS A 261 28.56 -23.55 -18.70
CA CYS A 261 28.93 -22.31 -19.38
C CYS A 261 30.24 -22.52 -20.16
N SER A 262 30.26 -22.25 -21.46
CA SER A 262 31.43 -22.53 -22.29
C SER A 262 31.56 -21.56 -23.47
N PRO A 263 32.78 -21.33 -24.00
CA PRO A 263 32.95 -20.51 -25.19
C PRO A 263 32.31 -21.15 -26.44
N GLU A 264 32.18 -22.47 -26.49
CA GLU A 264 31.66 -23.20 -27.65
C GLU A 264 30.45 -24.05 -27.28
N PRO A 265 29.29 -23.91 -27.94
CA PRO A 265 28.06 -24.58 -27.51
C PRO A 265 28.15 -26.11 -27.44
N SER A 266 29.00 -26.72 -28.28
CA SER A 266 29.26 -28.17 -28.25
C SER A 266 29.82 -28.66 -26.91
N SER A 267 30.52 -27.79 -26.18
CA SER A 267 31.07 -28.08 -24.85
C SER A 267 30.05 -27.90 -23.73
N ALA A 268 28.93 -27.21 -24.01
CA ALA A 268 27.81 -27.02 -23.08
C ALA A 268 26.64 -28.00 -23.32
N ALA A 269 26.78 -28.97 -24.23
CA ALA A 269 25.73 -29.96 -24.48
C ALA A 269 25.34 -30.69 -23.17
N PRO A 270 24.03 -30.73 -22.81
CA PRO A 270 23.55 -31.34 -21.56
C PRO A 270 23.96 -32.80 -21.41
N ILE A 271 23.86 -33.57 -22.49
CA ILE A 271 24.30 -34.96 -22.59
C ILE A 271 25.08 -35.11 -23.90
N SER A 272 26.29 -35.64 -23.84
CA SER A 272 27.08 -35.97 -25.03
C SER A 272 27.85 -37.27 -24.86
N GLY A 273 28.05 -38.00 -25.96
CA GLY A 273 28.78 -39.27 -25.93
C GLY A 273 28.69 -40.02 -27.24
N LEU A 274 29.31 -41.20 -27.28
CA LEU A 274 29.33 -42.06 -28.45
C LEU A 274 28.31 -43.18 -28.29
N VAL A 275 27.55 -43.46 -29.33
CA VAL A 275 26.61 -44.58 -29.40
C VAL A 275 26.87 -45.38 -30.67
N GLU A 276 26.81 -46.71 -30.59
CA GLU A 276 26.83 -47.57 -31.78
C GLU A 276 25.69 -47.17 -32.74
N PRO A 277 25.92 -47.08 -34.06
CA PRO A 277 24.86 -46.71 -35.00
C PRO A 277 23.59 -47.58 -34.84
N CYS A 278 22.48 -46.92 -34.53
CA CYS A 278 21.16 -47.53 -34.35
C CYS A 278 20.05 -46.50 -34.51
N GLU A 279 18.83 -46.96 -34.78
CA GLU A 279 17.64 -46.13 -34.61
C GLU A 279 17.38 -45.87 -33.12
N THR A 280 17.21 -44.60 -32.76
CA THR A 280 16.99 -44.15 -31.38
C THR A 280 15.67 -43.41 -31.27
N GLN A 281 14.80 -43.87 -30.38
CA GLN A 281 13.64 -43.12 -29.91
C GLN A 281 14.08 -42.24 -28.75
N PHE A 282 13.82 -40.94 -28.86
CA PHE A 282 14.14 -39.95 -27.83
C PHE A 282 12.85 -39.42 -27.21
N SER A 283 12.78 -39.45 -25.88
CA SER A 283 11.75 -38.77 -25.11
C SER A 283 12.37 -37.98 -23.97
N HIS A 284 11.78 -36.84 -23.70
CA HIS A 284 12.18 -35.94 -22.64
C HIS A 284 10.94 -35.48 -21.89
N ASP A 285 11.04 -35.43 -20.57
CA ASP A 285 9.96 -35.04 -19.66
C ASP A 285 10.54 -34.15 -18.56
N MET A 286 9.88 -33.04 -18.29
CA MET A 286 10.25 -32.11 -17.24
C MET A 286 9.00 -31.59 -16.53
N SER A 287 9.10 -31.48 -15.21
CA SER A 287 8.06 -30.89 -14.38
C SER A 287 8.66 -30.08 -13.25
N VAL A 288 7.92 -29.07 -12.80
CA VAL A 288 8.23 -28.29 -11.61
C VAL A 288 7.03 -28.29 -10.68
N GLU A 289 7.28 -28.46 -9.38
CA GLU A 289 6.28 -28.42 -8.33
C GLU A 289 6.72 -27.46 -7.22
N ARG A 290 5.81 -26.63 -6.72
CA ARG A 290 6.04 -25.84 -5.50
C ARG A 290 5.86 -26.75 -4.29
N ILE A 291 6.95 -27.12 -3.62
CA ILE A 291 6.92 -28.04 -2.47
C ILE A 291 6.84 -27.32 -1.12
N TRP A 292 7.21 -26.04 -1.10
CA TRP A 292 7.07 -25.18 0.07
C TRP A 292 6.98 -23.72 -0.37
N GLU A 293 6.06 -22.98 0.22
CA GLU A 293 5.88 -21.56 -0.02
C GLU A 293 5.86 -20.83 1.32
N ALA A 294 6.72 -19.83 1.48
CA ALA A 294 6.60 -18.91 2.60
C ALA A 294 5.26 -18.16 2.55
N PRO A 295 4.62 -17.86 3.71
CA PRO A 295 3.42 -17.03 3.77
C PRO A 295 3.70 -15.69 3.10
N ARG A 296 2.84 -15.23 2.17
CA ARG A 296 3.08 -14.02 1.39
C ARG A 296 1.85 -13.17 1.19
N VAL A 297 2.05 -11.85 1.14
CA VAL A 297 0.96 -10.88 1.05
C VAL A 297 0.25 -10.86 -0.31
N THR A 298 0.93 -11.30 -1.38
CA THR A 298 0.36 -11.38 -2.73
C THR A 298 -0.64 -12.52 -2.89
N LYS A 299 -0.51 -13.57 -2.08
CA LYS A 299 -1.42 -14.73 -2.02
C LYS A 299 -1.51 -15.25 -0.58
N PRO A 300 -2.22 -14.54 0.30
CA PRO A 300 -2.17 -14.77 1.75
C PRO A 300 -2.89 -16.04 2.20
N TYR A 301 -3.81 -16.57 1.40
CA TYR A 301 -4.63 -17.73 1.75
C TYR A 301 -4.73 -18.72 0.59
N THR A 302 -4.81 -20.01 0.92
CA THR A 302 -5.33 -21.00 -0.02
C THR A 302 -6.84 -20.82 -0.21
N GLU A 303 -7.40 -21.39 -1.28
CA GLU A 303 -8.85 -21.33 -1.51
C GLU A 303 -9.64 -22.04 -0.40
N GLU A 304 -9.10 -23.14 0.16
CA GLU A 304 -9.71 -23.83 1.31
C GLU A 304 -9.75 -22.94 2.56
N GLN A 305 -8.62 -22.31 2.91
CA GLN A 305 -8.57 -21.38 4.05
C GLN A 305 -9.55 -20.21 3.86
N TRP A 306 -9.66 -19.68 2.64
CA TRP A 306 -10.59 -18.59 2.35
C TRP A 306 -12.06 -19.01 2.49
N LEU A 307 -12.42 -20.22 2.07
CA LEU A 307 -13.76 -20.76 2.25
C LEU A 307 -14.11 -20.95 3.74
N GLU A 308 -13.16 -21.40 4.55
CA GLU A 308 -13.34 -21.52 6.00
C GLU A 308 -13.53 -20.15 6.68
N ILE A 309 -12.72 -19.15 6.29
CA ILE A 309 -12.86 -17.77 6.76
C ILE A 309 -14.26 -17.22 6.43
N GLN A 310 -14.74 -17.44 5.21
CA GLN A 310 -16.08 -17.02 4.81
C GLN A 310 -17.18 -17.73 5.60
N ALA A 311 -17.03 -19.04 5.84
CA ALA A 311 -17.97 -19.80 6.65
C ALA A 311 -18.05 -19.27 8.08
N LEU A 312 -16.89 -18.97 8.69
CA LEU A 312 -16.85 -18.38 10.03
C LEU A 312 -17.48 -16.98 10.07
N GLY A 313 -17.24 -16.15 9.04
CA GLY A 313 -17.87 -14.83 8.94
C GLY A 313 -19.40 -14.90 8.98
N ARG A 314 -20.00 -15.83 8.21
CA ARG A 314 -21.45 -16.06 8.21
C ARG A 314 -21.96 -16.68 9.52
N GLN A 315 -21.16 -17.52 10.18
CA GLN A 315 -21.48 -18.03 11.51
C GLN A 315 -21.55 -16.88 12.53
N ILE A 316 -20.55 -16.00 12.56
CA ILE A 316 -20.52 -14.84 13.46
C ILE A 316 -21.71 -13.92 13.21
N ASP A 317 -22.10 -13.68 11.96
CA ASP A 317 -23.31 -12.93 11.64
C ASP A 317 -24.57 -13.56 12.23
N THR A 318 -24.69 -14.88 12.15
CA THR A 318 -25.82 -15.61 12.75
C THR A 318 -25.87 -15.38 14.26
N ASP A 319 -24.72 -15.43 14.94
CA ASP A 319 -24.62 -15.20 16.38
C ASP A 319 -24.91 -13.73 16.76
N LEU A 320 -24.37 -12.76 16.01
CA LEU A 320 -24.63 -11.33 16.20
C LEU A 320 -26.12 -11.00 16.05
N CYS A 321 -26.80 -11.61 15.07
CA CYS A 321 -28.23 -11.49 14.87
C CYS A 321 -29.03 -12.17 16.01
N ALA A 322 -28.66 -13.39 16.40
CA ALA A 322 -29.34 -14.14 17.45
C ALA A 322 -29.30 -13.42 18.81
N HIS A 323 -28.25 -12.63 19.06
CA HIS A 323 -28.05 -11.89 20.30
C HIS A 323 -28.40 -10.38 20.20
N ASP A 324 -29.03 -9.95 19.11
CA ASP A 324 -29.45 -8.56 18.86
C ASP A 324 -28.33 -7.53 19.05
N VAL A 325 -27.12 -7.81 18.56
CA VAL A 325 -25.96 -6.91 18.70
C VAL A 325 -26.10 -5.67 17.82
N ARG A 326 -26.74 -5.80 16.65
CA ARG A 326 -26.95 -4.74 15.64
C ARG A 326 -25.66 -4.07 15.15
N LEU A 327 -24.57 -4.84 15.11
CA LEU A 327 -23.27 -4.36 14.69
C LEU A 327 -23.27 -3.97 13.20
N THR A 328 -22.84 -2.74 12.92
CA THR A 328 -22.40 -2.30 11.59
C THR A 328 -20.90 -2.06 11.61
N MET A 329 -20.27 -2.26 10.45
CA MET A 329 -18.83 -2.09 10.29
C MET A 329 -18.52 -1.30 9.01
N GLY A 330 -17.83 -0.18 9.15
CA GLY A 330 -17.27 0.61 8.06
C GLY A 330 -15.77 0.76 8.19
N GLY A 331 -15.18 1.60 7.35
CA GLY A 331 -13.76 1.91 7.45
C GLY A 331 -13.32 3.10 6.60
N GLU A 332 -12.07 3.49 6.82
CA GLU A 332 -11.39 4.57 6.12
C GLU A 332 -10.10 4.04 5.47
N PRO A 333 -10.17 3.09 4.52
CA PRO A 333 -8.98 2.58 3.83
C PRO A 333 -8.27 3.69 3.05
N THR A 334 -6.94 3.61 3.02
CA THR A 334 -6.09 4.60 2.37
C THR A 334 -5.28 4.01 1.22
N PHE A 335 -5.02 4.83 0.20
CA PHE A 335 -4.40 4.42 -1.06
C PHE A 335 -3.33 5.41 -1.52
N VAL A 336 -2.32 4.91 -2.25
CA VAL A 336 -1.27 5.69 -2.91
C VAL A 336 -1.06 5.27 -4.36
N SER A 337 -0.37 6.09 -5.16
CA SER A 337 -0.10 5.78 -6.57
C SER A 337 0.84 4.60 -6.76
N ILE A 338 0.54 3.76 -7.76
CA ILE A 338 1.44 2.71 -8.26
C ILE A 338 2.59 3.31 -9.08
N ASP A 339 2.33 4.39 -9.82
CA ASP A 339 3.25 4.95 -10.82
C ASP A 339 4.23 5.98 -10.25
N ASP A 340 3.80 6.73 -9.24
CA ASP A 340 4.51 7.90 -8.74
C ASP A 340 4.80 7.77 -7.23
N ARG A 341 5.60 6.76 -6.88
CA ARG A 341 5.88 6.44 -5.47
C ARG A 341 6.70 7.51 -4.75
N ASP A 342 7.58 8.21 -5.47
CA ASP A 342 8.45 9.24 -4.91
C ASP A 342 7.77 10.63 -4.88
N GLY A 343 6.61 10.79 -5.54
CA GLY A 343 5.89 12.05 -5.62
C GLY A 343 5.52 12.63 -4.25
N SER A 344 5.66 13.95 -4.09
CA SER A 344 5.39 14.64 -2.82
C SER A 344 3.94 14.46 -2.36
N GLU A 345 2.96 14.45 -3.27
CA GLU A 345 1.54 14.21 -2.97
C GLU A 345 1.27 12.82 -2.35
N TRP A 346 2.19 11.86 -2.51
CA TRP A 346 2.09 10.49 -1.99
C TRP A 346 2.96 10.24 -0.76
N ASN A 347 3.73 11.24 -0.31
CA ASN A 347 4.63 11.12 0.83
C ASN A 347 4.39 12.17 1.92
N THR A 348 4.10 13.42 1.54
CA THR A 348 4.03 14.55 2.48
C THR A 348 2.88 15.52 2.18
N ALA A 349 2.66 15.88 0.92
CA ALA A 349 1.67 16.85 0.53
C ALA A 349 0.24 16.25 0.56
N ALA A 350 -0.72 17.05 1.01
CA ALA A 350 -2.12 16.65 1.01
C ALA A 350 -2.73 16.67 -0.39
N LEU A 351 -2.41 17.68 -1.19
CA LEU A 351 -2.98 17.90 -2.52
C LEU A 351 -1.95 17.66 -3.62
N GLY A 352 -2.45 17.34 -4.81
CA GLY A 352 -1.66 17.31 -6.04
C GLY A 352 -2.52 16.93 -7.25
N PRO A 353 -2.02 17.20 -8.46
CA PRO A 353 -2.81 17.11 -9.69
C PRO A 353 -3.23 15.67 -10.04
N LYS A 354 -2.32 14.69 -9.88
CA LYS A 354 -2.67 13.29 -10.17
C LYS A 354 -3.58 12.72 -9.10
N LYS A 355 -3.37 13.10 -7.83
CA LYS A 355 -4.24 12.66 -6.73
C LYS A 355 -5.71 12.96 -7.00
N ARG A 356 -6.03 14.16 -7.49
CA ARG A 356 -7.40 14.55 -7.85
C ARG A 356 -7.95 13.69 -8.99
N ALA A 357 -7.18 13.51 -10.07
CA ALA A 357 -7.60 12.75 -11.24
C ALA A 357 -7.86 11.27 -10.91
N LEU A 358 -6.93 10.61 -10.20
CA LEU A 358 -7.09 9.21 -9.78
C LEU A 358 -8.28 9.04 -8.83
N SER A 359 -8.50 9.99 -7.92
CA SER A 359 -9.66 9.98 -7.02
C SER A 359 -10.98 10.13 -7.76
N ALA A 360 -11.03 10.97 -8.80
CA ALA A 360 -12.23 11.14 -9.62
C ALA A 360 -12.56 9.86 -10.41
N GLU A 361 -11.56 9.18 -10.99
CA GLU A 361 -11.76 7.91 -11.69
C GLU A 361 -12.25 6.81 -10.73
N LEU A 362 -11.63 6.68 -9.55
CA LEU A 362 -12.06 5.72 -8.52
C LEU A 362 -13.50 6.05 -8.06
N PHE A 363 -13.80 7.32 -7.84
CA PHE A 363 -15.13 7.79 -7.47
C PHE A 363 -16.19 7.38 -8.50
N GLN A 364 -15.93 7.56 -9.80
CA GLN A 364 -16.88 7.19 -10.85
C GLN A 364 -17.13 5.68 -10.89
N ARG A 365 -16.08 4.86 -10.72
CA ARG A 365 -16.20 3.40 -10.64
C ARG A 365 -17.04 2.96 -9.45
N MET A 366 -16.79 3.54 -8.27
CA MET A 366 -17.58 3.28 -7.07
C MET A 366 -19.04 3.74 -7.21
N ARG A 367 -19.26 4.94 -7.76
CA ARG A 367 -20.61 5.50 -7.99
C ARG A 367 -21.42 4.59 -8.88
N LYS A 368 -20.86 4.16 -10.01
CA LYS A 368 -21.54 3.30 -10.99
C LYS A 368 -22.02 1.98 -10.37
N HIS A 369 -21.27 1.47 -9.39
CA HIS A 369 -21.57 0.20 -8.72
C HIS A 369 -22.56 0.36 -7.56
N TYR A 370 -22.29 1.28 -6.61
CA TYR A 370 -23.08 1.40 -5.39
C TYR A 370 -24.26 2.37 -5.49
N ALA A 371 -24.14 3.41 -6.30
CA ALA A 371 -25.05 4.55 -6.30
C ALA A 371 -25.30 5.12 -7.71
N PRO A 372 -25.72 4.29 -8.70
CA PRO A 372 -25.95 4.76 -10.07
C PRO A 372 -27.09 5.79 -10.18
N LYS A 373 -27.96 5.89 -9.16
CA LYS A 373 -29.03 6.90 -9.05
C LYS A 373 -28.82 7.85 -7.86
N GLY A 374 -27.58 7.88 -7.34
CA GLY A 374 -27.17 8.76 -6.27
C GLY A 374 -26.86 10.16 -6.78
N ILE A 375 -26.78 11.11 -5.86
CA ILE A 375 -26.34 12.46 -6.15
C ILE A 375 -24.82 12.56 -5.97
N VAL A 376 -24.17 13.27 -6.89
CA VAL A 376 -22.75 13.60 -6.78
C VAL A 376 -22.62 14.98 -6.18
N HIS A 377 -21.79 15.11 -5.15
CA HIS A 377 -21.53 16.37 -4.48
C HIS A 377 -20.03 16.60 -4.31
N PHE A 378 -19.54 17.67 -4.92
CA PHE A 378 -18.15 18.10 -4.89
C PHE A 378 -17.98 19.12 -3.77
N GLY A 379 -17.54 18.66 -2.60
CA GLY A 379 -17.45 19.47 -1.38
C GLY A 379 -16.05 20.01 -1.09
N GLN A 380 -15.98 20.82 -0.04
CA GLN A 380 -14.74 21.13 0.66
C GLN A 380 -14.52 20.07 1.75
N GLY A 381 -13.33 19.47 1.76
CA GLY A 381 -12.84 18.58 2.79
C GLY A 381 -12.25 19.33 3.99
N LYS A 382 -11.43 18.64 4.79
CA LYS A 382 -10.78 19.21 5.98
C LYS A 382 -9.89 20.41 5.61
N TRP A 383 -9.85 21.40 6.51
CA TRP A 383 -9.00 22.58 6.39
C TRP A 383 -8.11 22.69 7.64
N TYR A 384 -6.80 22.53 7.45
CA TYR A 384 -5.85 22.56 8.57
C TYR A 384 -5.19 23.94 8.72
N PRO A 385 -4.82 24.35 9.96
CA PRO A 385 -4.10 25.60 10.19
C PRO A 385 -2.83 25.70 9.33
N GLY A 386 -2.69 26.80 8.58
CA GLY A 386 -1.56 27.04 7.67
C GLY A 386 -1.84 26.69 6.21
N GLU A 387 -2.91 25.94 5.89
CA GLU A 387 -3.37 25.75 4.52
C GLU A 387 -4.18 26.98 4.06
N GLN A 388 -3.99 27.43 2.82
CA GLN A 388 -4.71 28.60 2.29
C GLN A 388 -6.15 28.30 1.84
N LEU A 389 -6.37 27.08 1.36
CA LEU A 389 -7.66 26.61 0.87
C LEU A 389 -8.01 25.29 1.54
N PRO A 390 -9.30 25.03 1.79
CA PRO A 390 -9.74 23.71 2.20
C PRO A 390 -9.45 22.70 1.09
N ARG A 391 -9.25 21.45 1.49
CA ARG A 391 -9.05 20.34 0.56
C ARG A 391 -10.34 20.05 -0.21
N TRP A 392 -10.29 19.26 -1.29
CA TRP A 392 -11.50 18.82 -1.99
C TRP A 392 -12.09 17.56 -1.34
N SER A 393 -13.40 17.32 -1.53
CA SER A 393 -14.09 16.09 -1.11
C SER A 393 -15.01 15.59 -2.23
N LEU A 394 -14.87 14.32 -2.60
CA LEU A 394 -15.74 13.67 -3.57
C LEU A 394 -16.78 12.83 -2.84
N ASN A 395 -18.03 13.27 -2.85
CA ASN A 395 -19.09 12.63 -2.07
C ASN A 395 -20.18 12.09 -2.98
N CYS A 396 -20.68 10.90 -2.66
CA CYS A 396 -21.88 10.36 -3.29
C CYS A 396 -22.90 10.00 -2.22
N PHE A 397 -24.16 10.41 -2.41
CA PHE A 397 -25.26 10.12 -1.49
C PHE A 397 -26.40 9.42 -2.23
N TRP A 398 -27.00 8.39 -1.63
CA TRP A 398 -28.16 7.69 -2.19
C TRP A 398 -29.13 7.26 -1.09
N ARG A 399 -30.40 7.06 -1.46
CA ARG A 399 -31.43 6.61 -0.52
C ARG A 399 -31.35 5.11 -0.31
N ARG A 400 -31.53 4.67 0.94
CA ARG A 400 -31.53 3.25 1.31
C ARG A 400 -32.79 2.51 0.84
N ASP A 401 -33.87 3.23 0.56
CA ASP A 401 -35.12 2.68 0.01
C ASP A 401 -35.05 2.36 -1.50
N GLY A 402 -33.94 2.69 -2.17
CA GLY A 402 -33.72 2.44 -3.59
C GLY A 402 -34.32 3.48 -4.54
N GLU A 403 -35.04 4.49 -4.02
CA GLU A 403 -35.56 5.59 -4.83
C GLU A 403 -34.41 6.48 -5.35
N PRO A 404 -34.47 6.96 -6.61
CA PRO A 404 -33.46 7.86 -7.16
C PRO A 404 -33.41 9.19 -6.42
N VAL A 405 -32.21 9.62 -6.03
CA VAL A 405 -31.96 11.03 -5.66
C VAL A 405 -31.78 11.85 -6.94
N TRP A 406 -31.05 11.29 -7.91
CA TRP A 406 -30.81 11.83 -9.24
C TRP A 406 -31.19 10.77 -10.28
N ARG A 407 -31.93 11.15 -11.33
CA ARG A 407 -32.48 10.26 -12.36
C ARG A 407 -31.68 10.27 -13.66
N ASN A 408 -31.16 11.42 -14.07
CA ASN A 408 -30.50 11.55 -15.38
C ASN A 408 -28.99 11.81 -15.25
N ASP A 409 -28.19 10.75 -15.37
CA ASP A 409 -26.72 10.82 -15.32
C ASP A 409 -26.10 11.78 -16.34
N ALA A 410 -26.74 12.00 -17.49
CA ALA A 410 -26.24 12.93 -18.51
C ALA A 410 -26.29 14.41 -18.08
N LEU A 411 -26.97 14.72 -16.96
CA LEU A 411 -27.02 16.05 -16.37
C LEU A 411 -25.94 16.27 -15.30
N ILE A 412 -25.15 15.25 -14.96
CA ILE A 412 -23.98 15.40 -14.09
C ILE A 412 -22.80 15.76 -15.00
N ALA A 413 -22.25 16.96 -14.87
CA ALA A 413 -21.16 17.40 -15.74
C ALA A 413 -19.86 16.62 -15.45
N ASP A 414 -19.03 16.39 -16.47
CA ASP A 414 -17.65 15.96 -16.31
C ASP A 414 -16.74 17.17 -16.01
N GLU A 415 -15.81 17.03 -15.05
CA GLU A 415 -14.84 18.09 -14.72
C GLU A 415 -13.80 18.32 -15.84
N ASN A 416 -13.73 17.46 -16.86
CA ASN A 416 -12.79 17.58 -17.98
C ASN A 416 -13.45 18.11 -19.27
N GLU A 417 -14.77 18.30 -19.29
CA GLU A 417 -15.50 18.78 -20.45
C GLU A 417 -15.95 20.24 -20.30
N ASP A 418 -16.00 20.97 -21.41
CA ASP A 418 -16.57 22.32 -21.51
C ASP A 418 -17.96 22.22 -22.15
N TYR A 419 -19.00 22.60 -21.39
CA TYR A 419 -20.40 22.55 -21.84
C TYR A 419 -20.89 23.90 -22.39
N GLY A 420 -20.02 24.91 -22.50
CA GLY A 420 -20.34 26.23 -23.02
C GLY A 420 -21.26 27.06 -22.11
N ALA A 421 -21.38 26.72 -20.82
CA ALA A 421 -22.13 27.53 -19.87
C ALA A 421 -21.44 28.90 -19.66
N ASP A 422 -22.23 29.93 -19.41
CA ASP A 422 -21.77 31.30 -19.12
C ASP A 422 -22.57 31.93 -17.97
N SER A 423 -22.23 33.16 -17.57
CA SER A 423 -22.90 33.83 -16.44
C SER A 423 -24.38 34.07 -16.70
N GLU A 424 -24.81 34.30 -17.95
CA GLU A 424 -26.22 34.42 -18.32
C GLU A 424 -26.96 33.09 -18.10
N THR A 425 -26.33 31.98 -18.44
CA THR A 425 -26.83 30.62 -18.18
C THR A 425 -27.01 30.39 -16.68
N ALA A 426 -26.04 30.76 -15.84
CA ALA A 426 -26.18 30.67 -14.38
C ALA A 426 -27.38 31.50 -13.84
N GLY A 427 -27.57 32.72 -14.35
CA GLY A 427 -28.70 33.57 -13.96
C GLY A 427 -30.06 33.03 -14.42
N ARG A 428 -30.15 32.53 -15.66
CA ARG A 428 -31.35 31.85 -16.17
C ARG A 428 -31.66 30.58 -15.38
N PHE A 429 -30.64 29.82 -15.00
CA PHE A 429 -30.78 28.61 -14.20
C PHE A 429 -31.41 28.91 -12.84
N LEU A 430 -30.87 29.85 -12.07
CA LEU A 430 -31.43 30.19 -10.75
C LEU A 430 -32.84 30.78 -10.83
N ARG A 431 -33.16 31.55 -11.88
CA ARG A 431 -34.52 32.05 -12.10
C ARG A 431 -35.52 30.91 -12.37
N SER A 432 -35.14 29.93 -13.18
CA SER A 432 -35.97 28.74 -13.42
C SER A 432 -36.15 27.90 -12.15
N VAL A 433 -35.12 27.76 -11.30
CA VAL A 433 -35.25 27.12 -9.98
C VAL A 433 -36.22 27.90 -9.09
N ALA A 434 -36.10 29.24 -9.03
CA ALA A 434 -37.02 30.07 -8.25
C ALA A 434 -38.48 29.91 -8.71
N GLU A 435 -38.73 29.91 -10.02
CA GLU A 435 -40.07 29.71 -10.60
C GLU A 435 -40.68 28.33 -10.24
N ARG A 436 -39.86 27.28 -10.18
CA ARG A 436 -40.31 25.94 -9.74
C ARG A 436 -40.63 25.88 -8.25
N LEU A 437 -39.86 26.59 -7.43
CA LEU A 437 -40.12 26.75 -6.01
C LEU A 437 -41.24 27.78 -5.72
N LYS A 438 -41.85 28.37 -6.76
CA LYS A 438 -42.87 29.44 -6.68
C LYS A 438 -42.41 30.67 -5.91
N LEU A 439 -41.13 30.99 -6.06
CA LEU A 439 -40.47 32.16 -5.49
C LEU A 439 -40.31 33.25 -6.55
N PRO A 440 -40.40 34.54 -6.20
CA PRO A 440 -40.22 35.61 -7.17
C PRO A 440 -38.81 35.61 -7.78
N ALA A 441 -38.70 35.35 -9.08
CA ALA A 441 -37.43 35.34 -9.82
C ALA A 441 -36.65 36.67 -9.76
N ARG A 442 -37.33 37.78 -9.39
CA ARG A 442 -36.72 39.11 -9.19
C ARG A 442 -35.69 39.15 -8.06
N TYR A 443 -35.67 38.17 -7.16
CA TYR A 443 -34.68 38.08 -6.08
C TYR A 443 -33.35 37.45 -6.53
N VAL A 444 -33.26 36.95 -7.76
CA VAL A 444 -31.97 36.52 -8.34
C VAL A 444 -31.18 37.75 -8.77
N PHE A 445 -29.96 37.91 -8.25
CA PHE A 445 -29.07 39.02 -8.59
C PHE A 445 -27.63 38.54 -8.89
N PRO A 446 -26.87 39.30 -9.69
CA PRO A 446 -25.47 38.98 -10.01
C PRO A 446 -24.51 39.30 -8.86
N ALA A 447 -23.43 38.52 -8.77
CA ALA A 447 -22.31 38.73 -7.87
C ALA A 447 -21.00 39.00 -8.64
N TYR A 448 -20.13 39.81 -8.05
CA TYR A 448 -18.92 40.35 -8.65
C TYR A 448 -17.71 40.19 -7.72
N GLU A 449 -16.51 40.18 -8.30
CA GLU A 449 -15.28 40.29 -7.52
C GLU A 449 -15.20 41.63 -6.76
N ASP A 450 -14.44 41.67 -5.65
CA ASP A 450 -14.25 42.93 -4.93
C ASP A 450 -13.19 43.81 -5.59
N ASN A 451 -13.67 44.70 -6.46
CA ASN A 451 -12.81 45.59 -7.23
C ASN A 451 -11.95 46.51 -6.35
N PHE A 452 -12.43 46.92 -5.18
CA PHE A 452 -11.64 47.79 -4.31
C PHE A 452 -10.47 47.04 -3.70
N TYR A 453 -10.71 45.81 -3.25
CA TYR A 453 -9.65 44.95 -2.72
C TYR A 453 -8.57 44.67 -3.76
N TYR A 454 -8.96 44.24 -4.97
CA TYR A 454 -7.98 43.86 -6.00
C TYR A 454 -7.22 45.06 -6.59
N LEU A 455 -7.87 46.22 -6.75
CA LEU A 455 -7.17 47.46 -7.17
C LEU A 455 -6.21 47.97 -6.10
N TRP A 456 -6.60 47.91 -4.83
CA TRP A 456 -5.70 48.21 -3.72
C TRP A 456 -4.50 47.25 -3.73
N ARG A 457 -4.75 45.95 -3.93
CA ARG A 457 -3.70 44.93 -3.93
C ARG A 457 -2.73 45.10 -5.09
N GLU A 458 -3.22 45.35 -6.31
CA GLU A 458 -2.40 45.68 -7.47
C GLU A 458 -1.53 46.93 -7.20
N GLY A 459 -2.10 47.98 -6.61
CA GLY A 459 -1.36 49.20 -6.24
C GLY A 459 -0.26 48.98 -5.19
N THR A 460 -0.26 47.85 -4.47
CA THR A 460 0.80 47.47 -3.53
C THR A 460 1.92 46.63 -4.16
N LEU A 461 1.80 46.24 -5.43
CA LEU A 461 2.84 45.49 -6.13
C LEU A 461 4.07 46.38 -6.41
N PRO A 462 5.28 45.79 -6.47
CA PRO A 462 6.49 46.51 -6.90
C PRO A 462 6.31 47.19 -8.27
N GLN A 463 6.95 48.34 -8.47
CA GLN A 463 6.81 49.13 -9.72
C GLN A 463 7.24 48.39 -11.01
N ASN A 464 8.01 47.31 -10.88
CA ASN A 464 8.58 46.55 -12.00
C ASN A 464 7.89 45.20 -12.25
N VAL A 465 6.69 44.99 -11.69
CA VAL A 465 5.86 43.79 -11.95
C VAL A 465 4.47 44.22 -12.41
N THR A 466 3.69 43.30 -12.99
CA THR A 466 2.29 43.53 -13.38
C THR A 466 1.36 42.61 -12.59
N ALA A 467 0.03 42.77 -12.72
CA ALA A 467 -0.91 41.84 -12.11
C ALA A 467 -0.80 40.42 -12.71
N GLU A 468 -0.45 40.30 -14.00
CA GLU A 468 -0.30 39.04 -14.73
C GLU A 468 1.02 38.32 -14.41
N ASP A 469 2.10 39.05 -14.11
CA ASP A 469 3.38 38.51 -13.59
C ASP A 469 3.81 39.24 -12.32
N SER A 470 3.06 39.04 -11.23
CA SER A 470 3.24 39.80 -9.98
C SER A 470 4.46 39.41 -9.15
N ARG A 471 5.18 38.34 -9.52
CA ARG A 471 6.37 37.80 -8.82
C ARG A 471 6.23 37.65 -7.30
N LEU A 472 5.00 37.54 -6.79
CA LEU A 472 4.73 37.30 -5.38
C LEU A 472 5.35 35.97 -4.96
N GLY A 473 5.93 35.88 -3.77
CA GLY A 473 6.48 34.62 -3.24
C GLY A 473 5.42 33.53 -3.07
N ASP A 474 4.15 33.93 -2.92
CA ASP A 474 2.98 33.07 -2.87
C ASP A 474 2.45 32.78 -4.29
N GLU A 475 2.51 31.52 -4.71
CA GLU A 475 2.07 31.10 -6.05
C GLU A 475 0.54 31.14 -6.23
N LEU A 476 -0.23 30.83 -5.18
CA LEU A 476 -1.69 30.84 -5.24
C LEU A 476 -2.21 32.27 -5.35
N GLU A 477 -1.65 33.19 -4.56
CA GLU A 477 -1.99 34.61 -4.65
C GLU A 477 -1.62 35.19 -6.02
N ARG A 478 -0.47 34.79 -6.58
CA ARG A 478 -0.04 35.17 -7.94
C ARG A 478 -1.03 34.68 -9.00
N ALA A 479 -1.44 33.42 -8.93
CA ALA A 479 -2.42 32.84 -9.86
C ALA A 479 -3.80 33.50 -9.74
N ARG A 480 -4.24 33.81 -8.51
CA ARG A 480 -5.51 34.50 -8.25
C ARG A 480 -5.54 35.89 -8.87
N LEU A 481 -4.50 36.70 -8.67
CA LEU A 481 -4.42 38.03 -9.27
C LEU A 481 -4.49 37.95 -10.80
N ASN A 482 -3.68 37.08 -11.41
CA ASN A 482 -3.72 36.88 -12.86
C ASN A 482 -5.12 36.48 -13.34
N LYS A 483 -5.77 35.52 -12.68
CA LYS A 483 -7.14 35.08 -13.02
C LYS A 483 -8.15 36.22 -12.96
N VAL A 484 -8.19 36.95 -11.84
CA VAL A 484 -9.19 38.01 -11.60
C VAL A 484 -9.03 39.17 -12.59
N PHE A 485 -7.80 39.63 -12.82
CA PHE A 485 -7.53 40.71 -13.76
C PHE A 485 -7.75 40.29 -15.22
N SER A 486 -7.43 39.05 -15.58
CA SER A 486 -7.73 38.49 -16.91
C SER A 486 -9.23 38.34 -17.17
N GLN A 487 -10.01 37.99 -16.14
CA GLN A 487 -11.47 37.88 -16.22
C GLN A 487 -12.16 39.24 -16.34
N GLY A 488 -11.59 40.28 -15.72
CA GLY A 488 -12.16 41.62 -15.64
C GLY A 488 -13.02 41.81 -14.39
N LEU A 489 -12.75 42.90 -13.68
CA LEU A 489 -13.35 43.25 -12.38
C LEU A 489 -14.84 43.67 -12.47
N ASP A 490 -15.32 44.11 -13.63
CA ASP A 490 -16.71 44.49 -13.86
C ASP A 490 -17.61 43.32 -14.32
N LYS A 491 -17.04 42.12 -14.47
CA LYS A 491 -17.77 40.95 -14.97
C LYS A 491 -18.52 40.23 -13.85
N VAL A 492 -19.70 39.72 -14.21
CA VAL A 492 -20.49 38.84 -13.35
C VAL A 492 -19.74 37.53 -13.17
N VAL A 493 -19.44 37.18 -11.92
CA VAL A 493 -18.81 35.90 -11.55
C VAL A 493 -19.85 34.79 -11.50
N GLY A 494 -21.03 35.10 -10.96
CA GLY A 494 -22.15 34.18 -10.87
C GLY A 494 -23.40 34.89 -10.36
N HIS A 495 -24.44 34.11 -10.08
CA HIS A 495 -25.73 34.62 -9.59
C HIS A 495 -26.08 34.01 -8.24
N VAL A 496 -26.89 34.74 -7.48
CA VAL A 496 -27.30 34.38 -6.11
C VAL A 496 -28.81 34.45 -6.01
N LEU A 497 -29.40 33.41 -5.42
CA LEU A 497 -30.81 33.36 -5.03
C LEU A 497 -30.86 33.20 -3.50
N PRO A 498 -31.23 34.25 -2.74
CA PRO A 498 -31.57 34.11 -1.33
C PRO A 498 -32.61 33.01 -1.17
N LEU A 499 -32.28 31.97 -0.42
CA LEU A 499 -33.11 30.78 -0.29
C LEU A 499 -32.97 30.20 1.10
N ALA A 500 -34.09 30.07 1.79
CA ALA A 500 -34.22 29.37 3.05
C ALA A 500 -35.54 28.61 3.10
N ARG A 501 -35.69 27.79 4.13
CA ARG A 501 -36.96 27.16 4.49
C ARG A 501 -37.41 27.69 5.85
N THR A 502 -38.67 28.08 5.97
CA THR A 502 -39.20 28.67 7.21
C THR A 502 -39.35 27.60 8.29
N ALA A 503 -38.86 27.87 9.50
CA ALA A 503 -39.01 26.95 10.62
C ALA A 503 -40.46 26.85 11.13
N ALA A 504 -41.30 27.87 10.88
CA ALA A 504 -42.66 27.95 11.41
C ALA A 504 -43.68 27.13 10.61
N ASP A 505 -43.57 27.14 9.27
CA ASP A 505 -44.58 26.55 8.36
C ASP A 505 -43.98 25.58 7.31
N ASP A 506 -42.68 25.28 7.39
CA ASP A 506 -41.95 24.41 6.46
C ASP A 506 -42.08 24.81 4.97
N ARG A 507 -42.10 26.12 4.68
CA ARG A 507 -42.26 26.65 3.31
C ARG A 507 -40.95 27.23 2.77
N TRP A 508 -40.77 27.15 1.45
CA TRP A 508 -39.70 27.86 0.76
C TRP A 508 -39.88 29.37 0.89
N GLN A 509 -38.80 30.08 1.22
CA GLN A 509 -38.80 31.54 1.30
C GLN A 509 -37.58 32.13 0.58
N SER A 510 -37.80 33.31 0.02
CA SER A 510 -36.78 34.16 -0.59
C SER A 510 -37.13 35.61 -0.29
N GLY A 511 -36.16 36.50 -0.35
CA GLY A 511 -36.37 37.91 -0.06
C GLY A 511 -35.24 38.77 -0.58
N ARG A 512 -35.44 40.09 -0.52
CA ARG A 512 -34.44 41.05 -0.98
C ARG A 512 -33.25 41.09 -0.01
N TRP A 513 -32.05 40.93 -0.55
CA TRP A 513 -30.83 41.24 0.20
C TRP A 513 -30.57 42.75 0.20
N TYR A 514 -30.28 43.31 1.36
CA TYR A 514 -29.99 44.73 1.53
C TYR A 514 -28.48 44.92 1.63
N LEU A 515 -27.85 45.07 0.47
CA LEU A 515 -26.42 45.30 0.33
C LEU A 515 -26.13 46.81 0.44
N ARG A 516 -24.95 47.16 0.97
CA ARG A 516 -24.52 48.58 1.08
C ARG A 516 -24.15 49.19 -0.28
N ASP A 517 -23.68 48.37 -1.21
CA ASP A 517 -23.42 48.73 -2.60
C ASP A 517 -24.55 48.17 -3.48
N GLU A 518 -24.78 48.75 -4.67
CA GLU A 518 -25.77 48.24 -5.63
C GLU A 518 -25.39 46.85 -6.16
N HIS A 519 -24.10 46.48 -6.06
CA HIS A 519 -23.56 45.19 -6.47
C HIS A 519 -23.21 44.28 -5.29
N CYS A 520 -23.50 42.98 -5.40
CA CYS A 520 -23.02 41.97 -4.46
C CYS A 520 -21.52 41.69 -4.70
N ARG A 521 -20.66 42.28 -3.86
CA ARG A 521 -19.22 42.04 -3.90
C ARG A 521 -18.85 40.87 -3.02
N LEU A 522 -18.19 39.88 -3.61
CA LEU A 522 -17.75 38.67 -2.94
C LEU A 522 -16.56 38.96 -2.01
N VAL A 523 -16.49 38.24 -0.89
CA VAL A 523 -15.29 38.18 -0.06
C VAL A 523 -14.13 37.66 -0.92
N PRO A 524 -12.96 38.33 -0.99
CA PRO A 524 -11.84 37.89 -1.82
C PRO A 524 -11.36 36.47 -1.47
N GLY A 525 -11.10 35.63 -2.48
CA GLY A 525 -10.58 34.26 -2.29
C GLY A 525 -10.92 33.31 -3.43
N ASP A 526 -10.47 32.05 -3.34
CA ASP A 526 -10.68 31.04 -4.40
C ASP A 526 -11.76 30.00 -4.08
N SER A 527 -12.39 30.09 -2.91
CA SER A 527 -13.52 29.24 -2.54
C SER A 527 -14.71 29.43 -3.49
N ALA A 528 -15.60 28.44 -3.55
CA ALA A 528 -16.84 28.53 -4.32
C ALA A 528 -17.66 29.79 -3.95
N LEU A 529 -18.38 30.35 -4.92
CA LEU A 529 -19.13 31.60 -4.78
C LEU A 529 -19.96 31.67 -3.49
N GLY A 530 -20.65 30.58 -3.12
CA GLY A 530 -21.50 30.53 -1.92
C GLY A 530 -20.77 30.75 -0.59
N TYR A 531 -19.52 30.28 -0.47
CA TYR A 531 -18.68 30.53 0.71
C TYR A 531 -18.12 31.96 0.76
N ARG A 532 -18.17 32.67 -0.36
CA ARG A 532 -17.65 34.03 -0.51
C ARG A 532 -18.75 35.10 -0.41
N LEU A 533 -19.99 34.72 -0.13
CA LEU A 533 -21.11 35.67 -0.01
C LEU A 533 -20.89 36.61 1.19
N PRO A 534 -21.14 37.92 1.06
CA PRO A 534 -20.88 38.91 2.11
C PRO A 534 -22.00 38.91 3.16
N LEU A 535 -22.25 37.77 3.82
CA LEU A 535 -23.35 37.59 4.77
C LEU A 535 -23.30 38.58 5.95
N ALA A 536 -22.10 38.97 6.38
CA ALA A 536 -21.89 39.97 7.43
C ALA A 536 -22.29 41.40 7.02
N SER A 537 -22.48 41.67 5.73
CA SER A 537 -22.93 42.98 5.21
C SER A 537 -24.45 43.14 5.24
N GLN A 538 -25.19 42.05 5.44
CA GLN A 538 -26.64 42.09 5.59
C GLN A 538 -27.03 42.87 6.85
N PRO A 539 -28.25 43.42 6.91
CA PRO A 539 -28.74 44.11 8.10
C PRO A 539 -28.55 43.29 9.37
N TRP A 540 -28.27 43.98 10.46
CA TRP A 540 -27.95 43.35 11.74
C TRP A 540 -29.15 42.57 12.30
N VAL A 541 -28.85 41.49 13.02
CA VAL A 541 -29.81 40.70 13.81
C VAL A 541 -29.16 40.44 15.16
N LYS A 542 -29.95 40.46 16.24
CA LYS A 542 -29.46 40.07 17.56
C LYS A 542 -28.96 38.64 17.53
N ALA A 543 -27.90 38.35 18.27
CA ALA A 543 -27.32 37.00 18.32
C ALA A 543 -28.35 35.91 18.73
N ALA A 544 -29.29 36.23 19.61
CA ALA A 544 -30.35 35.31 20.05
C ALA A 544 -31.47 35.10 19.02
N GLU A 545 -31.60 35.99 18.04
CA GLU A 545 -32.61 35.95 16.98
C GLU A 545 -31.98 35.53 15.63
N TYR A 546 -30.68 35.24 15.61
CA TYR A 546 -30.01 34.75 14.40
C TYR A 546 -30.57 33.36 14.05
N PRO A 547 -31.02 33.13 12.80
CA PRO A 547 -31.66 31.88 12.41
C PRO A 547 -30.62 30.77 12.20
N TYR A 548 -30.04 30.27 13.30
CA TYR A 548 -29.11 29.15 13.26
C TYR A 548 -29.84 27.89 12.80
N ILE A 549 -29.26 27.20 11.82
CA ILE A 549 -29.70 25.85 11.46
C ILE A 549 -29.11 24.89 12.49
N HIS A 550 -29.99 24.31 13.29
CA HIS A 550 -29.61 23.29 14.26
C HIS A 550 -29.67 21.91 13.60
N PRO A 551 -28.58 21.13 13.62
CA PRO A 551 -28.62 19.74 13.17
C PRO A 551 -29.66 18.96 13.98
N ASN A 552 -30.42 18.12 13.30
CA ASN A 552 -31.38 17.24 13.96
C ASN A 552 -30.65 16.23 14.86
N ASP A 553 -31.29 15.81 15.95
CA ASP A 553 -30.73 14.75 16.80
C ASP A 553 -30.85 13.41 16.05
N PRO A 554 -29.76 12.65 15.89
CA PRO A 554 -29.79 11.36 15.20
C PRO A 554 -30.65 10.29 15.90
N ASN A 555 -31.09 10.51 17.14
CA ASN A 555 -31.95 9.59 17.89
C ASN A 555 -33.46 9.81 17.68
N GLN A 556 -33.87 10.80 16.88
CA GLN A 556 -35.29 11.02 16.63
C GLN A 556 -35.85 10.01 15.61
N GLU A 557 -37.18 9.80 15.64
CA GLU A 557 -37.86 9.04 14.59
C GLU A 557 -38.01 9.89 13.32
N PHE A 558 -37.75 9.28 12.16
CA PHE A 558 -37.91 9.92 10.85
C PHE A 558 -39.03 9.22 10.08
N PRO A 559 -40.02 9.97 9.54
CA PRO A 559 -41.05 9.38 8.69
C PRO A 559 -40.47 8.86 7.37
N ASP A 560 -41.23 8.09 6.60
CA ASP A 560 -40.80 7.68 5.27
C ASP A 560 -40.59 8.90 4.35
N LEU A 561 -39.52 8.86 3.55
CA LEU A 561 -39.23 9.90 2.58
C LEU A 561 -40.26 9.86 1.44
N PRO A 562 -40.78 11.00 0.98
CA PRO A 562 -41.65 11.03 -0.19
C PRO A 562 -40.91 10.48 -1.41
N ASP A 563 -41.61 9.71 -2.25
CA ASP A 563 -41.09 9.32 -3.56
C ASP A 563 -40.94 10.54 -4.48
N ARG A 564 -40.29 10.34 -5.62
CA ARG A 564 -39.99 11.46 -6.53
C ARG A 564 -41.23 12.03 -7.22
N GLU A 565 -42.31 11.27 -7.39
CA GLU A 565 -43.57 11.79 -7.93
C GLU A 565 -44.32 12.63 -6.91
N ALA A 566 -44.28 12.23 -5.64
CA ALA A 566 -44.79 12.99 -4.51
C ALA A 566 -44.01 14.29 -4.30
N LEU A 567 -42.68 14.26 -4.40
CA LEU A 567 -41.84 15.47 -4.40
C LEU A 567 -42.22 16.41 -5.54
N GLN A 568 -42.39 15.89 -6.76
CA GLN A 568 -42.81 16.69 -7.91
C GLN A 568 -44.24 17.25 -7.73
N SER A 569 -45.16 16.44 -7.22
CA SER A 569 -46.54 16.85 -6.94
C SER A 569 -46.61 17.93 -5.86
N ARG A 570 -45.72 17.88 -4.86
CA ARG A 570 -45.57 18.95 -3.87
C ARG A 570 -45.09 20.24 -4.53
N LEU A 571 -44.06 20.17 -5.37
CA LEU A 571 -43.56 21.32 -6.13
C LEU A 571 -44.64 21.92 -7.05
N ASP A 572 -45.40 21.08 -7.75
CA ASP A 572 -46.48 21.50 -8.65
C ASP A 572 -47.66 22.11 -7.88
N GLY A 573 -47.91 21.63 -6.66
CA GLY A 573 -48.93 22.12 -5.74
C GLY A 573 -48.54 23.38 -4.95
N LEU A 574 -47.28 23.84 -5.03
CA LEU A 574 -46.87 25.10 -4.42
C LEU A 574 -47.66 26.27 -5.07
N THR A 575 -48.05 27.24 -4.25
CA THR A 575 -48.67 28.49 -4.72
C THR A 575 -47.69 29.63 -4.53
N GLU A 576 -47.63 30.55 -5.50
CA GLU A 576 -46.82 31.76 -5.38
C GLU A 576 -47.37 32.60 -4.23
N GLN A 577 -46.57 32.78 -3.18
CA GLN A 577 -46.95 33.54 -1.99
C GLN A 577 -45.90 34.62 -1.76
N ALA A 578 -46.28 35.87 -2.06
CA ALA A 578 -45.48 37.02 -1.71
C ALA A 578 -45.63 37.27 -0.20
N ASP A 579 -44.54 37.11 0.54
CA ASP A 579 -44.47 37.58 1.93
C ASP A 579 -44.35 39.12 1.92
N PRO A 580 -45.34 39.87 2.43
CA PRO A 580 -45.27 41.33 2.50
C PRO A 580 -44.09 41.84 3.33
N GLU A 581 -43.60 41.06 4.30
CA GLU A 581 -42.44 41.43 5.12
C GLU A 581 -41.10 41.22 4.40
N ALA A 582 -41.04 40.40 3.35
CA ALA A 582 -39.81 40.12 2.60
C ALA A 582 -39.26 41.32 1.79
N GLU A 583 -40.08 42.36 1.58
CA GLU A 583 -39.68 43.63 0.94
C GLU A 583 -39.42 44.75 1.96
N ARG A 584 -39.67 44.51 3.25
CA ARG A 584 -39.52 45.50 4.31
C ARG A 584 -38.03 45.74 4.61
N ALA A 585 -37.56 46.94 4.32
CA ALA A 585 -36.23 47.37 4.73
C ALA A 585 -36.16 47.52 6.26
N PRO A 586 -35.16 46.93 6.94
CA PRO A 586 -34.98 47.11 8.37
C PRO A 586 -34.57 48.55 8.71
N VAL A 587 -35.06 49.04 9.84
CA VAL A 587 -34.68 50.35 10.37
C VAL A 587 -33.33 50.23 11.10
N ILE A 588 -32.60 51.34 11.24
CA ILE A 588 -31.36 51.39 12.05
C ILE A 588 -31.66 50.87 13.47
N ASP A 589 -30.79 50.00 13.98
CA ASP A 589 -30.89 49.31 15.28
C ASP A 589 -32.09 48.37 15.45
N GLU A 590 -32.83 48.09 14.36
CA GLU A 590 -33.83 47.03 14.32
C GLU A 590 -33.17 45.68 14.01
N SER A 591 -33.54 44.64 14.76
CA SER A 591 -33.10 43.29 14.49
C SER A 591 -33.88 42.71 13.31
N ALA A 592 -33.17 42.31 12.26
CA ALA A 592 -33.76 41.82 11.02
C ALA A 592 -33.75 40.28 10.94
N ASP A 593 -34.54 39.63 11.80
CA ASP A 593 -34.66 38.16 11.88
C ASP A 593 -35.46 37.56 10.71
N TRP A 594 -36.38 38.33 10.12
CA TRP A 594 -37.17 37.92 8.94
C TRP A 594 -36.37 37.78 7.64
N LEU A 595 -35.12 38.25 7.60
CA LEU A 595 -34.31 38.20 6.38
C LEU A 595 -33.78 36.79 6.11
N THR A 596 -33.93 36.36 4.85
CA THR A 596 -33.32 35.11 4.36
C THR A 596 -31.81 35.29 4.24
N ARG A 597 -31.03 34.61 5.10
CA ARG A 597 -29.55 34.78 5.20
C ARG A 597 -28.73 33.68 4.54
N THR A 598 -29.39 32.66 4.02
CA THR A 598 -28.78 31.59 3.23
C THR A 598 -29.11 31.80 1.76
N ALA A 599 -28.33 31.21 0.85
CA ALA A 599 -28.55 31.36 -0.57
C ALA A 599 -28.14 30.11 -1.36
N LEU A 600 -28.92 29.81 -2.39
CA LEU A 600 -28.50 28.97 -3.51
C LEU A 600 -27.72 29.86 -4.47
N SER A 601 -26.57 29.43 -4.95
CA SER A 601 -25.81 30.22 -5.92
C SER A 601 -25.28 29.39 -7.07
N ALA A 602 -25.10 30.05 -8.22
CA ALA A 602 -24.64 29.40 -9.44
C ALA A 602 -23.43 30.15 -10.01
N GLU A 603 -22.33 29.44 -10.19
CA GLU A 603 -21.06 29.95 -10.72
C GLU A 603 -20.67 29.13 -11.95
N VAL A 604 -20.13 29.80 -12.98
CA VAL A 604 -19.56 29.09 -14.14
C VAL A 604 -18.05 29.07 -14.02
N ARG A 605 -17.46 27.87 -14.07
CA ARG A 605 -16.00 27.69 -14.07
C ARG A 605 -15.59 26.81 -15.24
N GLY A 606 -14.78 27.35 -16.15
CA GLY A 606 -14.30 26.63 -17.34
C GLY A 606 -15.45 26.02 -18.16
N GLY A 607 -16.48 26.81 -18.42
CA GLY A 607 -17.65 26.41 -19.23
C GLY A 607 -18.62 25.42 -18.57
N ARG A 608 -18.42 25.10 -17.29
CA ARG A 608 -19.29 24.22 -16.50
C ARG A 608 -20.08 25.01 -15.46
N LEU A 609 -21.34 24.62 -15.27
CA LEU A 609 -22.19 25.20 -14.24
C LEU A 609 -21.98 24.48 -12.90
N TYR A 610 -21.61 25.24 -11.88
CA TYR A 610 -21.57 24.78 -10.49
C TYR A 610 -22.71 25.40 -9.71
N VAL A 611 -23.45 24.57 -8.99
CA VAL A 611 -24.57 25.00 -8.15
C VAL A 611 -24.22 24.73 -6.69
N PHE A 612 -24.06 25.80 -5.94
CA PHE A 612 -23.74 25.79 -4.52
C PHE A 612 -25.02 25.65 -3.70
N MET A 613 -25.16 24.52 -3.02
CA MET A 613 -26.29 24.17 -2.18
C MET A 613 -26.26 24.96 -0.86
N PRO A 614 -27.36 25.59 -0.44
CA PRO A 614 -27.47 26.21 0.88
C PRO A 614 -27.57 25.16 1.99
N PRO A 615 -27.25 25.51 3.25
CA PRO A 615 -27.52 24.62 4.37
C PRO A 615 -29.03 24.48 4.56
N LEU A 616 -29.50 23.25 4.76
CA LEU A 616 -30.91 22.92 5.00
C LEU A 616 -31.02 22.03 6.25
N GLN A 617 -32.10 22.22 7.01
CA GLN A 617 -32.31 21.49 8.27
C GLN A 617 -32.81 20.05 8.07
N SER A 618 -33.64 19.80 7.05
CA SER A 618 -34.27 18.50 6.80
C SER A 618 -33.85 17.91 5.46
N LEU A 619 -33.78 16.57 5.39
CA LEU A 619 -33.45 15.85 4.17
C LEU A 619 -34.54 16.00 3.11
N GLU A 620 -35.81 16.05 3.51
CA GLU A 620 -36.95 16.26 2.64
C GLU A 620 -36.80 17.57 1.85
N ALA A 621 -36.45 18.66 2.53
CA ALA A 621 -36.20 19.95 1.90
C ALA A 621 -35.02 19.89 0.91
N TYR A 622 -33.97 19.17 1.26
CA TYR A 622 -32.82 18.97 0.39
C TYR A 622 -33.20 18.21 -0.88
N LEU A 623 -33.96 17.11 -0.75
CA LEU A 623 -34.43 16.31 -1.88
C LEU A 623 -35.41 17.09 -2.78
N GLU A 624 -36.28 17.92 -2.20
CA GLU A 624 -37.16 18.83 -2.96
C GLU A 624 -36.34 19.83 -3.79
N LEU A 625 -35.28 20.41 -3.21
CA LEU A 625 -34.40 21.33 -3.92
C LEU A 625 -33.60 20.64 -5.03
N VAL A 626 -33.04 19.45 -4.75
CA VAL A 626 -32.36 18.63 -5.76
C VAL A 626 -33.32 18.30 -6.91
N ALA A 627 -34.57 17.97 -6.61
CA ALA A 627 -35.57 17.69 -7.62
C ALA A 627 -35.87 18.91 -8.51
N ALA A 628 -35.98 20.10 -7.91
CA ALA A 628 -36.16 21.35 -8.65
C ALA A 628 -34.94 21.66 -9.54
N ILE A 629 -33.72 21.49 -9.01
CA ILE A 629 -32.46 21.70 -9.74
C ILE A 629 -32.33 20.75 -10.93
N GLU A 630 -32.56 19.45 -10.72
CA GLU A 630 -32.48 18.45 -11.80
C GLU A 630 -33.53 18.73 -12.90
N SER A 631 -34.76 19.06 -12.52
CA SER A 631 -35.82 19.41 -13.47
C SER A 631 -35.51 20.71 -14.24
N THR A 632 -34.76 21.65 -13.65
CA THR A 632 -34.26 22.84 -14.36
C THR A 632 -33.10 22.48 -15.29
N ALA A 633 -32.15 21.66 -14.85
CA ALA A 633 -31.04 21.18 -15.69
C ALA A 633 -31.54 20.42 -16.92
N GLN A 634 -32.59 19.61 -16.75
CA GLN A 634 -33.25 18.89 -17.83
C GLN A 634 -33.92 19.83 -18.84
N GLU A 635 -34.64 20.85 -18.38
CA GLU A 635 -35.32 21.83 -19.24
C GLU A 635 -34.32 22.68 -20.03
N LEU A 636 -33.24 23.11 -19.36
CA LEU A 636 -32.23 23.98 -19.97
C LEU A 636 -31.14 23.22 -20.73
N HIS A 637 -31.20 21.88 -20.75
CA HIS A 637 -30.15 21.01 -21.31
C HIS A 637 -28.74 21.37 -20.80
N CYS A 638 -28.63 21.64 -19.50
CA CYS A 638 -27.42 22.16 -18.88
C CYS A 638 -26.92 21.21 -17.79
N PRO A 639 -25.91 20.36 -18.10
CA PRO A 639 -25.24 19.56 -17.08
C PRO A 639 -24.56 20.44 -16.03
N LEU A 640 -24.54 19.97 -14.79
CA LEU A 640 -24.03 20.74 -13.65
C LEU A 640 -23.26 19.88 -12.64
N LEU A 641 -22.54 20.57 -11.76
CA LEU A 641 -21.85 20.03 -10.59
C LEU A 641 -22.44 20.64 -9.32
N LEU A 642 -22.81 19.81 -8.36
CA LEU A 642 -23.29 20.28 -7.06
C LEU A 642 -22.13 20.44 -6.09
N GLU A 643 -22.12 21.54 -5.35
CA GLU A 643 -21.13 21.83 -4.31
C GLU A 643 -21.78 22.57 -3.13
N GLY A 644 -20.98 22.96 -2.12
CA GLY A 644 -21.47 23.71 -0.97
C GLY A 644 -21.86 22.80 0.19
N TYR A 645 -23.06 23.00 0.74
CA TYR A 645 -23.52 22.22 1.90
C TYR A 645 -24.09 20.86 1.47
N GLU A 646 -23.55 19.81 2.08
CA GLU A 646 -24.01 18.43 1.90
C GLU A 646 -25.46 18.24 2.39
N PRO A 647 -26.14 17.15 1.99
CA PRO A 647 -27.40 16.76 2.61
C PRO A 647 -27.24 16.67 4.14
N PRO A 648 -28.25 17.11 4.94
CA PRO A 648 -28.18 16.95 6.38
C PRO A 648 -28.04 15.47 6.75
N SER A 649 -27.30 15.20 7.83
CA SER A 649 -27.07 13.82 8.31
C SER A 649 -28.41 13.15 8.63
N ASP A 650 -28.66 12.01 8.00
CA ASP A 650 -29.93 11.30 8.09
C ASP A 650 -29.73 9.79 7.89
N PRO A 651 -30.30 8.92 8.75
CA PRO A 651 -30.13 7.47 8.66
C PRO A 651 -30.74 6.83 7.40
N ARG A 652 -31.64 7.55 6.69
CA ARG A 652 -32.28 7.08 5.45
C ARG A 652 -31.37 7.22 4.23
N LEU A 653 -30.24 7.92 4.35
CA LEU A 653 -29.19 7.99 3.34
C LEU A 653 -28.04 7.02 3.61
N ALA A 654 -27.41 6.58 2.54
CA ALA A 654 -26.07 6.01 2.56
C ALA A 654 -25.13 6.91 1.74
N ASN A 655 -23.85 6.89 2.07
CA ASN A 655 -22.84 7.66 1.38
C ASN A 655 -21.48 6.96 1.39
N PHE A 656 -20.65 7.31 0.41
CA PHE A 656 -19.22 7.09 0.46
C PHE A 656 -18.51 8.40 0.09
N ARG A 657 -17.27 8.57 0.56
CA ARG A 657 -16.48 9.78 0.32
C ARG A 657 -15.06 9.43 -0.06
N ILE A 658 -14.47 10.19 -0.98
CA ILE A 658 -13.05 10.11 -1.32
C ILE A 658 -12.42 11.47 -1.05
N THR A 659 -11.43 11.49 -0.16
CA THR A 659 -10.80 12.71 0.35
C THR A 659 -9.28 12.61 0.29
N PRO A 660 -8.57 13.73 0.05
CA PRO A 660 -7.12 13.74 0.08
C PRO A 660 -6.61 13.98 1.51
N ASP A 661 -5.66 13.15 1.93
CA ASP A 661 -4.93 13.33 3.17
C ASP A 661 -3.41 13.41 2.90
N PRO A 662 -2.60 13.89 3.87
CA PRO A 662 -1.15 14.03 3.66
C PRO A 662 -0.54 12.69 3.25
N GLY A 663 0.02 12.64 2.04
CA GLY A 663 0.64 11.44 1.48
C GLY A 663 -0.31 10.31 1.03
N VAL A 664 -1.63 10.44 1.17
CA VAL A 664 -2.59 9.38 0.79
C VAL A 664 -3.89 9.93 0.19
N ILE A 665 -4.68 9.06 -0.43
CA ILE A 665 -6.13 9.23 -0.61
C ILE A 665 -6.82 8.38 0.44
N GLU A 666 -7.83 8.93 1.10
CA GLU A 666 -8.70 8.20 2.04
C GLU A 666 -10.06 7.96 1.39
N VAL A 667 -10.57 6.74 1.52
CA VAL A 667 -11.91 6.36 1.05
C VAL A 667 -12.76 5.99 2.27
N ASN A 668 -13.74 6.82 2.60
CA ASN A 668 -14.74 6.52 3.61
C ASN A 668 -15.82 5.64 2.99
N VAL A 669 -15.84 4.34 3.33
CA VAL A 669 -16.80 3.38 2.77
C VAL A 669 -18.10 3.33 3.57
N GLN A 670 -19.20 3.07 2.88
CA GLN A 670 -20.51 2.86 3.51
C GLN A 670 -20.49 1.67 4.49
N PRO A 671 -21.22 1.74 5.62
CA PRO A 671 -21.20 0.70 6.65
C PRO A 671 -21.90 -0.58 6.19
N SER A 672 -21.30 -1.74 6.50
CA SER A 672 -21.80 -3.10 6.20
C SER A 672 -22.47 -3.70 7.40
N SER A 673 -23.62 -4.35 7.17
CA SER A 673 -24.36 -5.04 8.24
C SER A 673 -24.03 -6.53 8.30
N THR A 674 -23.65 -7.11 7.16
CA THR A 674 -23.31 -8.53 7.03
C THR A 674 -21.87 -8.73 6.58
N TRP A 675 -21.35 -9.93 6.82
CA TRP A 675 -20.06 -10.40 6.36
C TRP A 675 -19.98 -10.40 4.83
N ASP A 676 -21.02 -10.89 4.14
CA ASP A 676 -21.01 -10.94 2.67
C ASP A 676 -20.97 -9.53 2.05
N GLU A 677 -21.69 -8.54 2.62
CA GLU A 677 -21.55 -7.12 2.24
C GLU A 677 -20.14 -6.58 2.50
N LEU A 678 -19.54 -6.97 3.62
CA LEU A 678 -18.19 -6.52 3.98
C LEU A 678 -17.13 -7.07 3.02
N VAL A 679 -17.22 -8.35 2.66
CA VAL A 679 -16.35 -9.00 1.67
C VAL A 679 -16.49 -8.32 0.32
N GLU A 680 -17.72 -8.20 -0.18
CA GLU A 680 -18.01 -7.59 -1.48
C GLU A 680 -17.42 -6.19 -1.58
N ARG A 681 -17.68 -5.33 -0.58
CA ARG A 681 -17.22 -3.94 -0.63
C ARG A 681 -15.70 -3.81 -0.54
N THR A 682 -15.06 -4.62 0.29
CA THR A 682 -13.61 -4.59 0.48
C THR A 682 -12.91 -5.10 -0.78
N GLU A 683 -13.31 -6.24 -1.33
CA GLU A 683 -12.70 -6.79 -2.55
C GLU A 683 -12.95 -5.87 -3.76
N PHE A 684 -14.16 -5.32 -3.89
CA PHE A 684 -14.48 -4.38 -4.97
C PHE A 684 -13.63 -3.11 -4.89
N LEU A 685 -13.49 -2.50 -3.71
CA LEU A 685 -12.69 -1.28 -3.55
C LEU A 685 -11.21 -1.51 -3.88
N TYR A 686 -10.61 -2.60 -3.37
CA TYR A 686 -9.21 -2.93 -3.65
C TYR A 686 -8.98 -3.14 -5.16
N GLU A 687 -9.87 -3.88 -5.84
CA GLU A 687 -9.71 -4.12 -7.27
C GLU A 687 -9.93 -2.85 -8.10
N GLN A 688 -10.94 -2.03 -7.79
CA GLN A 688 -11.13 -0.76 -8.50
C GLN A 688 -9.99 0.21 -8.26
N ALA A 689 -9.45 0.29 -7.04
CA ALA A 689 -8.25 1.09 -6.76
C ALA A 689 -7.08 0.62 -7.62
N ARG A 690 -6.82 -0.70 -7.68
CA ARG A 690 -5.75 -1.29 -8.51
C ARG A 690 -5.92 -0.94 -9.98
N LEU A 691 -7.13 -1.08 -10.53
CA LEU A 691 -7.45 -0.72 -11.92
C LEU A 691 -7.32 0.78 -12.21
N THR A 692 -7.46 1.62 -11.18
CA THR A 692 -7.19 3.07 -11.22
C THR A 692 -5.72 3.41 -10.88
N ARG A 693 -4.82 2.43 -10.89
CA ARG A 693 -3.38 2.62 -10.62
C ARG A 693 -3.08 3.13 -9.20
N LEU A 694 -3.93 2.75 -8.24
CA LEU A 694 -3.76 2.97 -6.81
C LEU A 694 -3.49 1.65 -6.08
N THR A 695 -2.71 1.70 -4.99
CA THR A 695 -2.35 0.54 -4.17
C THR A 695 -2.39 0.87 -2.67
N THR A 696 -2.40 -0.14 -1.82
CA THR A 696 -2.46 -0.02 -0.35
C THR A 696 -1.10 -0.22 0.32
N GLU A 697 -0.04 -0.36 -0.47
CA GLU A 697 1.31 -0.63 0.01
C GLU A 697 2.32 0.45 -0.39
N LYS A 698 3.37 0.57 0.42
CA LYS A 698 4.58 1.35 0.14
C LYS A 698 5.82 0.49 0.36
N PHE A 699 6.90 0.91 -0.26
CA PHE A 699 8.21 0.34 -0.04
C PHE A 699 9.13 1.42 0.53
N MET A 700 9.94 1.06 1.51
CA MET A 700 11.03 1.88 2.01
C MET A 700 12.26 1.72 1.09
N ILE A 701 13.19 2.67 1.13
CA ILE A 701 14.44 2.66 0.33
C ILE A 701 15.19 1.33 0.47
N ASP A 702 15.19 0.80 1.68
CA ASP A 702 15.91 -0.41 2.08
C ASP A 702 15.19 -1.72 1.72
N GLY A 703 14.06 -1.60 1.00
CA GLY A 703 13.22 -2.69 0.55
C GLY A 703 12.16 -3.14 1.56
N ARG A 704 12.05 -2.54 2.77
CA ARG A 704 10.96 -2.90 3.70
C ARG A 704 9.60 -2.61 3.09
N HIS A 705 8.66 -3.51 3.33
CA HIS A 705 7.29 -3.42 2.87
C HIS A 705 6.42 -2.84 4.00
N THR A 706 5.66 -1.78 3.72
CA THR A 706 4.78 -1.12 4.69
C THR A 706 3.41 -0.84 4.06
N GLY A 707 2.43 -0.46 4.89
CA GLY A 707 1.19 0.11 4.38
C GLY A 707 1.42 1.53 3.86
N THR A 708 0.34 2.19 3.45
CA THR A 708 0.34 3.57 2.92
C THR A 708 0.85 4.64 3.91
N GLY A 709 0.87 4.34 5.21
CA GLY A 709 1.15 5.31 6.28
C GLY A 709 -0.04 6.16 6.73
N GLY A 710 -1.19 6.05 6.04
CA GLY A 710 -2.44 6.74 6.41
C GLY A 710 -3.33 5.95 7.38
N GLY A 711 -3.05 4.66 7.57
CA GLY A 711 -3.86 3.76 8.41
C GLY A 711 -5.03 3.11 7.66
N ASN A 712 -5.64 2.12 8.30
CA ASN A 712 -6.84 1.38 7.90
C ASN A 712 -7.85 1.46 9.05
N HIS A 713 -8.42 2.64 9.29
CA HIS A 713 -9.28 2.80 10.45
C HIS A 713 -10.55 1.95 10.28
N PHE A 714 -10.85 1.12 11.27
CA PHE A 714 -12.09 0.35 11.31
C PHE A 714 -13.10 1.07 12.18
N VAL A 715 -14.31 1.26 11.66
CA VAL A 715 -15.39 1.95 12.37
C VAL A 715 -16.46 0.93 12.72
N LEU A 716 -16.72 0.75 14.01
CA LEU A 716 -17.71 -0.17 14.56
C LEU A 716 -18.86 0.63 15.17
N GLY A 717 -20.10 0.17 15.01
CA GLY A 717 -21.25 0.85 15.60
C GLY A 717 -22.57 0.16 15.33
N GLY A 718 -23.64 0.95 15.28
CA GLY A 718 -24.98 0.52 14.85
C GLY A 718 -25.47 1.34 13.65
N ALA A 719 -26.66 1.04 13.15
CA ALA A 719 -27.28 1.83 12.07
C ALA A 719 -27.67 3.24 12.54
N THR A 720 -28.02 3.37 13.83
CA THR A 720 -28.29 4.60 14.55
C THR A 720 -27.52 4.62 15.88
N PRO A 721 -27.39 5.76 16.57
CA PRO A 721 -26.74 5.78 17.89
C PRO A 721 -27.49 4.91 18.91
N GLY A 722 -28.82 4.84 18.82
CA GLY A 722 -29.64 3.94 19.64
C GLY A 722 -29.39 2.45 19.38
N ASP A 723 -28.94 2.08 18.18
CA ASP A 723 -28.55 0.71 17.85
C ASP A 723 -27.11 0.37 18.24
N SER A 724 -26.29 1.38 18.58
CA SER A 724 -24.87 1.17 18.86
C SER A 724 -24.65 0.14 19.97
N PRO A 725 -23.91 -0.95 19.72
CA PRO A 725 -23.65 -1.96 20.74
C PRO A 725 -22.86 -1.38 21.92
N PHE A 726 -22.02 -0.36 21.70
CA PHE A 726 -21.21 0.27 22.74
C PHE A 726 -22.01 1.20 23.66
N LEU A 727 -23.07 1.83 23.15
CA LEU A 727 -23.95 2.68 23.96
C LEU A 727 -25.01 1.85 24.69
N ARG A 728 -25.52 0.79 24.05
CA ARG A 728 -26.48 -0.15 24.67
C ARG A 728 -25.85 -1.02 25.75
N ARG A 729 -24.59 -1.44 25.55
CA ARG A 729 -23.81 -2.28 26.47
C ARG A 729 -22.41 -1.70 26.66
N PRO A 730 -22.23 -0.73 27.57
CA PRO A 730 -20.93 -0.09 27.82
C PRO A 730 -19.82 -1.06 28.26
N ASP A 731 -20.19 -2.20 28.85
CA ASP A 731 -19.28 -3.27 29.22
C ASP A 731 -18.58 -3.93 28.02
N LEU A 732 -19.15 -3.82 26.81
CA LEU A 732 -18.48 -4.27 25.58
C LEU A 732 -17.23 -3.43 25.30
N LEU A 733 -17.32 -2.10 25.41
CA LEU A 733 -16.17 -1.21 25.21
C LEU A 733 -15.12 -1.43 26.29
N ARG A 734 -15.54 -1.61 27.55
CA ARG A 734 -14.63 -2.04 28.63
C ARG A 734 -13.92 -3.35 28.31
N SER A 735 -14.65 -4.33 27.77
CA SER A 735 -14.11 -5.64 27.42
C SER A 735 -13.03 -5.52 26.36
N LEU A 736 -13.32 -4.77 25.28
CA LEU A 736 -12.35 -4.51 24.22
C LEU A 736 -11.10 -3.82 24.75
N LEU A 737 -11.24 -2.71 25.49
CA LEU A 737 -10.12 -1.97 26.06
C LEU A 737 -9.27 -2.83 27.00
N SER A 738 -9.91 -3.60 27.89
CA SER A 738 -9.22 -4.46 28.86
C SER A 738 -8.49 -5.60 28.15
N TYR A 739 -9.09 -6.17 27.12
CA TYR A 739 -8.52 -7.29 26.36
C TYR A 739 -7.35 -6.84 25.48
N TRP A 740 -7.50 -5.73 24.75
CA TRP A 740 -6.41 -5.12 23.98
C TRP A 740 -5.23 -4.73 24.86
N HIS A 741 -5.53 -4.22 26.06
CA HIS A 741 -4.50 -3.88 27.03
C HIS A 741 -3.71 -5.11 27.49
N ASN A 742 -4.43 -6.18 27.85
CA ASN A 742 -3.84 -7.44 28.32
C ASN A 742 -3.21 -8.29 27.21
N HIS A 743 -3.48 -8.01 25.94
CA HIS A 743 -2.88 -8.69 24.79
C HIS A 743 -2.21 -7.68 23.85
N PRO A 744 -0.97 -7.25 24.14
CA PRO A 744 -0.25 -6.27 23.31
C PRO A 744 -0.10 -6.66 21.83
N SER A 745 -0.18 -7.95 21.49
CA SER A 745 -0.19 -8.42 20.10
C SER A 745 -1.28 -7.80 19.24
N LEU A 746 -2.44 -7.48 19.81
CA LEU A 746 -3.55 -6.88 19.08
C LEU A 746 -3.28 -5.44 18.65
N SER A 747 -2.38 -4.73 19.36
CA SER A 747 -1.88 -3.42 18.94
C SER A 747 -0.74 -3.55 17.94
N TYR A 748 0.25 -4.39 18.24
CA TYR A 748 1.54 -4.35 17.55
C TYR A 748 1.62 -5.22 16.28
N LEU A 749 0.84 -6.30 16.19
CA LEU A 749 0.83 -7.13 14.98
C LEU A 749 0.29 -6.35 13.77
N PHE A 750 -0.70 -5.50 14.00
CA PHE A 750 -1.41 -4.79 12.94
C PHE A 750 -1.03 -3.30 12.81
N SER A 751 -0.23 -2.73 13.74
CA SER A 751 0.20 -1.32 13.73
C SER A 751 1.16 -0.97 12.60
N GLY A 752 1.21 0.28 12.15
CA GLY A 752 2.31 0.75 11.28
C GLY A 752 3.69 0.72 11.97
N LEU A 753 4.74 1.13 11.25
CA LEU A 753 6.10 1.18 11.82
C LEU A 753 6.27 2.27 12.90
N PHE A 754 5.47 3.35 12.82
CA PHE A 754 5.54 4.43 13.78
C PHE A 754 4.65 4.12 14.99
N ILE A 755 5.25 3.48 16.00
CA ILE A 755 4.61 3.10 17.27
C ILE A 755 5.18 3.89 18.46
N GLY A 756 4.52 3.79 19.62
CA GLY A 756 4.92 4.45 20.85
C GLY A 756 4.07 5.67 21.21
N PRO A 757 4.42 6.40 22.28
CA PRO A 757 3.56 7.41 22.92
C PRO A 757 3.21 8.60 22.03
N THR A 758 4.00 8.85 20.99
CA THR A 758 3.84 9.98 20.06
C THR A 758 3.38 9.55 18.68
N SER A 759 3.01 8.27 18.51
CA SER A 759 2.50 7.70 17.27
C SER A 759 1.14 8.29 16.87
N GLN A 760 0.60 7.85 15.73
CA GLN A 760 -0.73 8.28 15.28
C GLN A 760 -1.87 7.66 16.11
N ALA A 761 -1.59 6.56 16.82
CA ALA A 761 -2.56 5.79 17.58
C ALA A 761 -1.92 5.11 18.81
N PRO A 762 -1.30 5.87 19.76
CA PRO A 762 -0.72 5.31 20.98
C PRO A 762 -1.70 4.48 21.81
N ARG A 763 -1.14 3.47 22.48
CA ARG A 763 -1.83 2.74 23.55
C ARG A 763 -1.96 3.62 24.80
N VAL A 764 -2.98 3.34 25.61
CA VAL A 764 -3.27 4.09 26.85
C VAL A 764 -2.13 4.06 27.88
N ASP A 765 -1.30 3.01 27.87
CA ASP A 765 -0.21 2.79 28.83
C ASP A 765 1.18 3.22 28.33
N GLU A 766 1.31 3.75 27.10
CA GLU A 766 2.60 4.18 26.55
C GLU A 766 3.01 5.60 26.95
N ALA A 767 2.03 6.48 27.21
CA ALA A 767 2.28 7.91 27.42
C ALA A 767 2.38 8.32 28.89
N ARG A 768 1.50 7.80 29.74
CA ARG A 768 1.29 8.26 31.12
C ARG A 768 1.22 7.08 32.09
N ASN A 769 2.08 7.12 33.10
CA ASN A 769 2.22 6.03 34.08
C ASN A 769 0.96 5.83 34.96
N ASP A 770 0.13 6.86 35.13
CA ASP A 770 -1.09 6.84 35.95
C ASP A 770 -2.36 6.47 35.17
N SER A 771 -2.34 6.49 33.83
CA SER A 771 -3.52 6.28 32.98
C SER A 771 -4.28 5.00 33.31
N LEU A 772 -3.57 3.89 33.52
CA LEU A 772 -4.19 2.60 33.82
C LEU A 772 -4.87 2.54 35.20
N TYR A 773 -4.39 3.32 36.17
CA TYR A 773 -5.04 3.41 37.47
C TYR A 773 -6.37 4.18 37.34
N GLU A 774 -6.35 5.31 36.64
CA GLU A 774 -7.57 6.10 36.37
C GLU A 774 -8.56 5.34 35.48
N LEU A 775 -8.08 4.54 34.52
CA LEU A 775 -8.91 3.69 33.68
C LEU A 775 -9.62 2.59 34.46
N GLU A 776 -8.96 1.95 35.42
CA GLU A 776 -9.59 0.99 36.33
C GLU A 776 -10.69 1.64 37.19
N ILE A 777 -10.47 2.88 37.65
CA ILE A 777 -11.50 3.65 38.35
C ILE A 777 -12.68 3.93 37.40
N ALA A 778 -12.43 4.39 36.18
CA ALA A 778 -13.48 4.62 35.20
C ALA A 778 -14.29 3.35 34.91
N PHE A 779 -13.63 2.19 34.78
CA PHE A 779 -14.29 0.89 34.62
C PHE A 779 -15.14 0.48 35.82
N SER A 780 -14.75 0.86 37.05
CA SER A 780 -15.55 0.61 38.25
C SER A 780 -16.84 1.44 38.32
N GLN A 781 -16.89 2.56 37.58
CA GLN A 781 -18.05 3.44 37.48
C GLN A 781 -18.95 3.10 36.28
N MET A 782 -18.53 2.17 35.42
CA MET A 782 -19.36 1.71 34.31
C MET A 782 -20.50 0.82 34.83
N PRO A 783 -21.71 0.96 34.28
CA PRO A 783 -22.87 0.16 34.69
C PRO A 783 -22.66 -1.31 34.40
N ALA A 784 -23.29 -2.16 35.21
CA ALA A 784 -23.26 -3.60 35.00
C ALA A 784 -24.09 -3.99 33.77
N PRO A 785 -23.81 -5.14 33.12
CA PRO A 785 -24.63 -5.65 32.03
C PRO A 785 -26.13 -5.70 32.39
N GLY A 786 -26.95 -4.98 31.63
CA GLY A 786 -28.40 -4.91 31.84
C GLY A 786 -28.90 -3.72 32.68
N GLU A 787 -28.01 -2.92 33.26
CA GLU A 787 -28.38 -1.65 33.88
C GLU A 787 -28.54 -0.54 32.83
N GLU A 788 -29.51 0.35 33.02
CA GLU A 788 -29.68 1.50 32.14
C GLU A 788 -28.51 2.48 32.29
N CYS A 789 -27.91 2.86 31.16
CA CYS A 789 -26.85 3.85 31.08
C CYS A 789 -27.27 4.98 30.15
N SER A 790 -27.09 6.22 30.58
CA SER A 790 -27.23 7.34 29.64
C SER A 790 -26.02 7.37 28.69
N PRO A 791 -26.20 7.44 27.36
CA PRO A 791 -25.10 7.36 26.38
C PRO A 791 -23.94 8.33 26.64
N TRP A 792 -24.23 9.54 27.12
CA TRP A 792 -23.22 10.54 27.42
C TRP A 792 -22.26 10.13 28.56
N LEU A 793 -22.70 9.27 29.48
CA LEU A 793 -21.88 8.83 30.60
C LEU A 793 -20.74 7.92 30.12
N VAL A 794 -21.02 7.05 29.14
CA VAL A 794 -20.04 6.15 28.54
C VAL A 794 -18.85 6.94 27.97
N ASP A 795 -19.16 7.98 27.20
CA ASP A 795 -18.17 8.89 26.63
C ASP A 795 -17.38 9.63 27.71
N ARG A 796 -18.07 10.23 28.70
CA ARG A 796 -17.44 11.05 29.73
C ARG A 796 -16.50 10.28 30.66
N LEU A 797 -16.75 9.00 30.90
CA LEU A 797 -15.85 8.16 31.69
C LEU A 797 -14.51 7.90 30.98
N LEU A 798 -14.48 7.93 29.65
CA LEU A 798 -13.31 7.50 28.86
C LEU A 798 -12.60 8.63 28.09
N ARG A 799 -13.30 9.71 27.74
CA ARG A 799 -12.80 10.78 26.85
C ARG A 799 -11.47 11.40 27.27
N ASN A 800 -11.23 11.55 28.57
CA ASN A 800 -9.99 12.14 29.08
C ASN A 800 -8.87 11.12 29.33
N LEU A 801 -9.13 9.84 29.06
CA LEU A 801 -8.19 8.72 29.23
C LEU A 801 -7.77 8.14 27.89
N LEU A 802 -8.67 8.11 26.91
CA LEU A 802 -8.40 7.68 25.54
C LEU A 802 -7.93 8.87 24.70
N ILE A 803 -6.71 9.33 24.98
CA ILE A 803 -6.08 10.51 24.37
C ILE A 803 -4.60 10.28 24.11
N ASP A 804 -4.03 11.01 23.16
CA ASP A 804 -2.58 11.10 23.01
C ASP A 804 -1.93 12.01 24.09
N VAL A 805 -0.60 12.14 24.04
CA VAL A 805 0.20 13.03 24.92
C VAL A 805 -0.22 14.52 24.87
N THR A 806 -0.95 14.96 23.84
CA THR A 806 -1.46 16.33 23.69
C THR A 806 -2.92 16.49 24.13
N GLY A 807 -3.59 15.42 24.57
CA GLY A 807 -5.01 15.44 24.91
C GLY A 807 -5.95 15.23 23.72
N ASN A 808 -5.45 14.77 22.57
CA ASN A 808 -6.24 14.57 21.36
C ASN A 808 -6.84 13.15 21.32
N THR A 809 -8.16 13.06 21.38
CA THR A 809 -8.95 11.82 21.31
C THR A 809 -8.92 11.17 19.92
N HIS A 810 -8.79 11.97 18.86
CA HIS A 810 -8.66 11.50 17.48
C HIS A 810 -7.35 10.73 17.24
N ARG A 811 -6.40 10.79 18.18
CA ARG A 811 -5.10 10.11 18.09
C ARG A 811 -4.99 8.94 19.06
N ALA A 812 -6.06 8.52 19.70
CA ALA A 812 -6.04 7.30 20.51
C ALA A 812 -6.19 6.06 19.64
N GLU A 813 -5.62 4.92 20.07
CA GLU A 813 -5.87 3.61 19.45
C GLU A 813 -7.37 3.29 19.37
N PHE A 814 -8.10 3.56 20.46
CA PHE A 814 -9.56 3.52 20.53
C PHE A 814 -10.10 4.94 20.51
N CYS A 815 -10.46 5.42 19.32
CA CYS A 815 -10.98 6.75 19.10
C CYS A 815 -12.50 6.78 19.36
N ILE A 816 -12.92 7.64 20.29
CA ILE A 816 -14.32 7.82 20.69
C ILE A 816 -14.91 9.17 20.25
N ASP A 817 -14.29 9.85 19.30
CA ASP A 817 -14.78 11.15 18.82
C ASP A 817 -16.17 11.08 18.18
N LYS A 818 -16.44 9.95 17.51
CA LYS A 818 -17.72 9.66 16.86
C LYS A 818 -18.68 8.87 17.79
N LEU A 819 -18.32 8.66 19.07
CA LEU A 819 -19.13 7.86 20.01
C LEU A 819 -20.32 8.66 20.56
N TYR A 820 -20.10 9.59 21.49
CA TYR A 820 -21.17 10.44 22.02
C TYR A 820 -20.63 11.79 22.48
N SER A 821 -20.13 12.60 21.55
CA SER A 821 -19.53 13.89 21.88
C SER A 821 -20.53 14.84 22.57
N PRO A 822 -20.08 15.54 23.63
CA PRO A 822 -20.88 16.55 24.31
C PRO A 822 -21.07 17.84 23.48
N ASP A 823 -20.21 18.11 22.51
CA ASP A 823 -20.08 19.42 21.86
C ASP A 823 -21.23 19.74 20.89
N GLY A 824 -21.94 18.71 20.39
CA GLY A 824 -23.09 18.89 19.50
C GLY A 824 -23.66 17.58 18.98
N ALA A 825 -24.82 17.64 18.30
CA ALA A 825 -25.50 16.48 17.74
C ALA A 825 -24.67 15.75 16.65
N THR A 826 -23.78 16.46 15.97
CA THR A 826 -22.92 15.91 14.90
C THR A 826 -21.91 14.87 15.39
N GLY A 827 -21.51 14.91 16.66
CA GLY A 827 -20.57 13.94 17.25
C GLY A 827 -21.25 12.82 18.04
N ARG A 828 -22.59 12.72 18.00
CA ARG A 828 -23.37 11.69 18.71
C ARG A 828 -23.79 10.55 17.78
N LEU A 829 -22.80 9.86 17.19
CA LEU A 829 -23.06 8.85 16.16
C LEU A 829 -23.08 7.41 16.70
N GLY A 830 -22.61 7.18 17.92
CA GLY A 830 -22.51 5.84 18.52
C GLY A 830 -21.42 4.97 17.89
N LEU A 831 -20.40 5.58 17.28
CA LEU A 831 -19.35 4.88 16.55
C LEU A 831 -18.04 4.84 17.36
N LEU A 832 -17.40 3.67 17.37
CA LEU A 832 -16.05 3.45 17.85
C LEU A 832 -15.11 3.29 16.67
N GLU A 833 -13.99 4.01 16.66
CA GLU A 833 -13.00 3.91 15.59
C GLU A 833 -11.69 3.31 16.13
N LEU A 834 -11.22 2.25 15.49
CA LEU A 834 -9.96 1.58 15.80
C LEU A 834 -8.88 2.06 14.85
N ARG A 835 -7.88 2.76 15.37
CA ARG A 835 -6.91 3.52 14.56
C ARG A 835 -5.53 2.88 14.42
N ALA A 836 -5.20 1.91 15.27
CA ALA A 836 -3.90 1.24 15.26
C ALA A 836 -3.77 0.14 14.19
N PHE A 837 -4.63 0.11 13.18
CA PHE A 837 -4.53 -0.83 12.06
C PHE A 837 -3.87 -0.14 10.87
N GLU A 838 -2.78 -0.73 10.36
CA GLU A 838 -2.17 -0.35 9.10
C GLU A 838 -2.90 -1.01 7.92
N MET A 839 -2.87 -0.35 6.76
CA MET A 839 -3.37 -0.93 5.50
C MET A 839 -2.63 -2.21 5.14
N PRO A 840 -3.32 -3.37 5.05
CA PRO A 840 -2.70 -4.56 4.53
C PRO A 840 -2.63 -4.51 2.99
N PRO A 841 -1.62 -5.15 2.37
CA PRO A 841 -1.46 -5.16 0.91
C PRO A 841 -2.58 -5.89 0.14
N HIS A 842 -3.39 -6.71 0.82
CA HIS A 842 -4.39 -7.56 0.19
C HIS A 842 -5.76 -7.47 0.87
N ALA A 843 -6.84 -7.42 0.08
CA ALA A 843 -8.21 -7.28 0.57
C ALA A 843 -8.59 -8.36 1.60
N ARG A 844 -8.30 -9.64 1.30
CA ARG A 844 -8.54 -10.77 2.21
C ARG A 844 -7.74 -10.68 3.54
N MET A 845 -6.59 -10.01 3.56
CA MET A 845 -5.86 -9.75 4.83
C MET A 845 -6.60 -8.71 5.68
N SER A 846 -7.16 -7.67 5.05
CA SER A 846 -8.05 -6.71 5.73
C SER A 846 -9.29 -7.43 6.28
N LEU A 847 -9.93 -8.30 5.48
CA LEU A 847 -11.11 -9.04 5.91
C LEU A 847 -10.82 -9.98 7.10
N ALA A 848 -9.65 -10.62 7.17
CA ALA A 848 -9.29 -11.43 8.34
C ALA A 848 -9.12 -10.59 9.63
N GLN A 849 -8.59 -9.36 9.54
CA GLN A 849 -8.56 -8.42 10.68
C GLN A 849 -9.99 -8.07 11.12
N GLN A 850 -10.87 -7.81 10.17
CA GLN A 850 -12.28 -7.47 10.45
C GLN A 850 -13.06 -8.66 11.02
N LEU A 851 -12.78 -9.88 10.56
CA LEU A 851 -13.33 -11.12 11.12
C LEU A 851 -12.94 -11.28 12.59
N LEU A 852 -11.66 -11.07 12.92
CA LEU A 852 -11.16 -11.12 14.30
C LEU A 852 -11.92 -10.12 15.19
N LEU A 853 -12.10 -8.89 14.72
CA LEU A 853 -12.87 -7.87 15.43
C LEU A 853 -14.33 -8.29 15.65
N ARG A 854 -15.01 -8.79 14.62
CA ARG A 854 -16.40 -9.27 14.73
C ARG A 854 -16.52 -10.44 15.70
N ALA A 855 -15.57 -11.38 15.67
CA ALA A 855 -15.53 -12.52 16.60
C ALA A 855 -15.35 -12.07 18.05
N LEU A 856 -14.45 -11.11 18.30
CA LEU A 856 -14.24 -10.54 19.64
C LEU A 856 -15.49 -9.78 20.13
N VAL A 857 -16.13 -8.99 19.28
CA VAL A 857 -17.39 -8.32 19.63
C VAL A 857 -18.48 -9.34 19.99
N ALA A 858 -18.65 -10.39 19.19
CA ALA A 858 -19.63 -11.44 19.45
C ALA A 858 -19.31 -12.21 20.75
N ARG A 859 -18.03 -12.53 20.99
CA ARG A 859 -17.56 -13.16 22.23
C ARG A 859 -17.86 -12.30 23.45
N PHE A 860 -17.45 -11.03 23.44
CA PHE A 860 -17.61 -10.13 24.58
C PHE A 860 -19.06 -9.72 24.85
N TRP A 861 -19.90 -9.69 23.82
CA TRP A 861 -21.33 -9.48 24.00
C TRP A 861 -21.98 -10.60 24.80
N ARG A 862 -21.62 -11.85 24.47
CA ARG A 862 -22.12 -13.06 25.15
C ARG A 862 -21.52 -13.21 26.55
N GLU A 863 -20.21 -12.99 26.67
CA GLU A 863 -19.47 -13.12 27.92
C GLU A 863 -18.47 -11.95 28.05
N PRO A 864 -18.78 -10.95 28.88
CA PRO A 864 -17.92 -9.78 29.07
C PRO A 864 -16.53 -10.15 29.59
N TYR A 865 -15.49 -9.46 29.10
CA TYR A 865 -14.14 -9.59 29.61
C TYR A 865 -13.85 -8.47 30.61
N ALA A 866 -13.96 -8.80 31.91
CA ALA A 866 -13.84 -7.83 32.99
C ALA A 866 -12.84 -8.34 34.05
N PRO A 867 -11.52 -8.35 33.75
CA PRO A 867 -10.52 -8.78 34.71
C PRO A 867 -10.54 -7.86 35.94
N ALA A 868 -10.16 -8.40 37.10
CA ALA A 868 -10.14 -7.64 38.35
C ALA A 868 -9.12 -6.48 38.33
N LYS A 869 -8.03 -6.64 37.56
CA LYS A 869 -7.00 -5.63 37.32
C LYS A 869 -6.45 -5.75 35.91
N LEU A 870 -5.99 -4.63 35.36
CA LEU A 870 -5.25 -4.58 34.10
C LEU A 870 -3.80 -4.99 34.33
N ALA A 871 -3.21 -5.67 33.34
CA ALA A 871 -1.79 -6.02 33.35
C ALA A 871 -0.91 -4.77 33.49
N ARG A 872 0.23 -4.87 34.19
CA ARG A 872 1.15 -3.74 34.38
C ARG A 872 2.49 -4.06 33.72
N TRP A 873 2.53 -3.90 32.41
CA TRP A 873 3.68 -4.29 31.58
C TRP A 873 4.95 -3.50 31.89
N GLY A 874 4.83 -2.20 32.17
CA GLY A 874 6.00 -1.36 32.41
C GLY A 874 6.98 -1.43 31.22
N THR A 875 8.26 -1.62 31.50
CA THR A 875 9.29 -1.73 30.46
C THR A 875 9.25 -3.04 29.68
N GLU A 876 8.59 -4.10 30.17
CA GLU A 876 8.37 -5.33 29.39
C GLU A 876 7.58 -5.06 28.10
N LEU A 877 6.75 -4.02 28.06
CA LEU A 877 6.01 -3.65 26.85
C LEU A 877 6.96 -3.37 25.68
N HIS A 878 8.04 -2.61 25.92
CA HIS A 878 9.00 -2.20 24.89
C HIS A 878 10.24 -3.10 24.80
N ASP A 879 10.36 -4.10 25.68
CA ASP A 879 11.39 -5.14 25.60
C ASP A 879 10.85 -6.43 24.97
N ARG A 880 9.81 -7.01 25.58
CA ARG A 880 9.24 -8.31 25.22
C ARG A 880 8.30 -8.20 24.02
N PHE A 881 7.32 -7.31 24.08
CA PHE A 881 6.26 -7.18 23.05
C PHE A 881 6.69 -6.36 21.83
N MET A 882 7.98 -6.06 21.69
CA MET A 882 8.58 -5.59 20.44
C MET A 882 9.13 -6.74 19.59
N LEU A 883 9.22 -7.95 20.16
CA LEU A 883 9.81 -9.11 19.53
C LEU A 883 8.73 -10.03 18.91
N PRO A 884 8.85 -10.41 17.61
CA PRO A 884 7.89 -11.23 16.89
C PRO A 884 7.42 -12.49 17.62
N HIS A 885 8.32 -13.20 18.32
CA HIS A 885 8.01 -14.45 19.01
C HIS A 885 6.98 -14.26 20.11
N PHE A 886 7.11 -13.20 20.91
CA PHE A 886 6.19 -12.94 22.01
C PHE A 886 4.88 -12.33 21.52
N ILE A 887 4.91 -11.59 20.41
CA ILE A 887 3.69 -11.16 19.71
C ILE A 887 2.92 -12.37 19.17
N GLU A 888 3.60 -13.30 18.50
CA GLU A 888 2.98 -14.53 17.99
C GLU A 888 2.44 -15.40 19.14
N GLN A 889 3.19 -15.53 20.24
CA GLN A 889 2.75 -16.28 21.42
C GLN A 889 1.50 -15.67 22.07
N ASP A 890 1.50 -14.36 22.33
CA ASP A 890 0.35 -13.65 22.90
C ASP A 890 -0.87 -13.70 21.98
N PHE A 891 -0.66 -13.59 20.67
CA PHE A 891 -1.74 -13.71 19.70
C PHE A 891 -2.29 -15.15 19.61
N ALA A 892 -1.45 -16.16 19.79
CA ALA A 892 -1.89 -17.54 19.85
C ALA A 892 -2.83 -17.78 21.06
N ASP A 893 -2.60 -17.11 22.20
CA ASP A 893 -3.51 -17.16 23.34
C ASP A 893 -4.89 -16.57 22.99
N VAL A 894 -4.92 -15.45 22.25
CA VAL A 894 -6.19 -14.88 21.74
C VAL A 894 -6.95 -15.87 20.86
N ILE A 895 -6.23 -16.59 20.00
CA ILE A 895 -6.81 -17.62 19.12
C ILE A 895 -7.36 -18.79 19.95
N VAL A 896 -6.63 -19.25 20.96
CA VAL A 896 -7.09 -20.31 21.86
C VAL A 896 -8.38 -19.91 22.58
N GLU A 897 -8.47 -18.66 23.07
CA GLU A 897 -9.68 -18.15 23.71
C GLU A 897 -10.87 -18.05 22.76
N LEU A 898 -10.69 -17.55 21.54
CA LEU A 898 -11.75 -17.50 20.53
C LEU A 898 -12.24 -18.89 20.13
N ASN A 899 -11.33 -19.85 19.99
CA ASN A 899 -11.65 -21.25 19.74
C ASN A 899 -12.48 -21.85 20.89
N ALA A 900 -12.09 -21.60 22.14
CA ALA A 900 -12.85 -22.02 23.31
C ALA A 900 -14.24 -21.37 23.37
N ALA A 901 -14.38 -20.15 22.84
CA ALA A 901 -15.65 -19.46 22.69
C ALA A 901 -16.49 -19.94 21.48
N GLY A 902 -16.04 -20.94 20.72
CA GLY A 902 -16.78 -21.52 19.59
C GLY A 902 -16.55 -20.83 18.25
N TYR A 903 -15.54 -19.98 18.14
CA TYR A 903 -15.12 -19.36 16.89
C TYR A 903 -13.81 -20.00 16.40
N PRO A 904 -13.85 -20.96 15.44
CA PRO A 904 -12.71 -21.78 15.01
C PRO A 904 -11.63 -21.01 14.22
N VAL A 905 -11.02 -19.99 14.82
CA VAL A 905 -9.95 -19.18 14.24
C VAL A 905 -8.64 -19.98 14.21
N ARG A 906 -7.90 -19.92 13.11
CA ARG A 906 -6.61 -20.61 12.96
C ARG A 906 -5.44 -19.62 12.90
N ALA A 907 -4.33 -19.98 13.55
CA ALA A 907 -3.10 -19.17 13.55
C ALA A 907 -2.51 -18.95 12.14
N GLU A 908 -2.61 -19.97 11.28
CA GLU A 908 -2.16 -19.91 9.89
C GLU A 908 -2.85 -18.81 9.06
N TRP A 909 -4.06 -18.37 9.43
CA TRP A 909 -4.74 -17.26 8.75
C TRP A 909 -4.06 -15.90 8.98
N PHE A 910 -3.16 -15.79 9.96
CA PHE A 910 -2.43 -14.56 10.26
C PHE A 910 -0.92 -14.67 9.94
N ALA A 911 -0.49 -15.77 9.33
CA ALA A 911 0.91 -15.97 8.96
C ALA A 911 1.42 -14.90 7.98
N ALA A 912 0.57 -14.46 7.04
CA ALA A 912 0.89 -13.36 6.13
C ALA A 912 1.01 -12.01 6.85
N HIS A 913 0.22 -11.74 7.89
CA HIS A 913 0.35 -10.53 8.71
C HIS A 913 1.64 -10.54 9.52
N LEU A 914 2.01 -11.69 10.10
CA LEU A 914 3.28 -11.87 10.82
C LEU A 914 4.47 -11.63 9.88
N GLU A 915 4.46 -12.20 8.67
CA GLU A 915 5.55 -12.03 7.72
C GLU A 915 5.60 -10.60 7.14
N PHE A 916 4.45 -9.94 6.99
CA PHE A 916 4.38 -8.52 6.60
C PHE A 916 4.94 -7.59 7.68
N ARG A 917 4.57 -7.82 8.94
CA ARG A 917 5.01 -7.00 10.09
C ARG A 917 6.47 -7.27 10.47
N PHE A 918 6.87 -8.54 10.47
CA PHE A 918 8.14 -9.04 10.97
C PHE A 918 8.86 -9.87 9.89
N PRO A 919 9.21 -9.25 8.74
CA PRO A 919 9.79 -9.98 7.62
C PRO A 919 11.09 -10.66 8.02
N LYS A 920 11.27 -11.88 7.52
CA LYS A 920 12.52 -12.62 7.68
C LYS A 920 13.64 -11.91 6.94
N VAL A 921 14.76 -11.69 7.64
CA VAL A 921 15.98 -11.11 7.09
C VAL A 921 16.88 -12.20 6.53
N GLY A 922 17.02 -13.31 7.26
CA GLY A 922 17.89 -14.40 6.87
C GLY A 922 17.95 -15.53 7.89
N ASP A 923 18.69 -16.56 7.54
CA ASP A 923 18.94 -17.73 8.40
C ASP A 923 20.35 -18.26 8.21
N TYR A 924 20.85 -18.96 9.23
CA TYR A 924 22.10 -19.68 9.19
C TYR A 924 21.98 -20.97 10.01
N ALA A 925 22.55 -22.07 9.50
CA ALA A 925 22.54 -23.34 10.21
C ALA A 925 23.94 -23.96 10.22
N VAL A 926 24.39 -24.41 11.39
CA VAL A 926 25.67 -25.12 11.56
C VAL A 926 25.61 -26.10 12.71
N SER A 927 26.12 -27.31 12.51
CA SER A 927 26.23 -28.34 13.57
C SER A 927 24.91 -28.62 14.33
N GLY A 928 23.76 -28.53 13.66
CA GLY A 928 22.44 -28.74 14.26
C GLY A 928 21.89 -27.56 15.06
N ILE A 929 22.58 -26.41 15.03
CA ILE A 929 22.11 -25.12 15.56
C ILE A 929 21.57 -24.31 14.39
N GLU A 930 20.35 -23.83 14.49
CA GLU A 930 19.75 -22.93 13.48
C GLU A 930 19.52 -21.56 14.11
N LEU A 931 19.90 -20.51 13.40
CA LEU A 931 19.74 -19.11 13.75
C LEU A 931 18.86 -18.45 12.69
N GLU A 932 17.73 -17.87 13.11
CA GLU A 932 16.85 -17.07 12.27
C GLU A 932 16.88 -15.61 12.73
N LEU A 933 16.96 -14.68 11.77
CA LEU A 933 16.88 -13.25 11.98
C LEU A 933 15.58 -12.70 11.38
N ARG A 934 14.82 -11.98 12.19
CA ARG A 934 13.62 -11.24 11.77
C ARG A 934 13.72 -9.78 12.15
N GLN A 935 13.14 -8.91 11.34
CA GLN A 935 12.88 -7.54 11.76
C GLN A 935 11.95 -7.54 12.98
N ALA A 936 12.21 -6.65 13.93
CA ALA A 936 11.42 -6.45 15.13
C ALA A 936 10.99 -4.98 15.24
N LEU A 937 10.04 -4.71 16.13
CA LEU A 937 9.52 -3.36 16.30
C LEU A 937 10.49 -2.51 17.12
N GLU A 938 10.56 -1.22 16.79
CA GLU A 938 11.33 -0.23 17.55
C GLU A 938 10.53 1.08 17.58
N PRO A 939 10.18 1.61 18.77
CA PRO A 939 9.45 2.87 18.86
C PRO A 939 10.32 4.03 18.39
N TRP A 940 9.74 4.93 17.60
CA TRP A 940 10.43 6.17 17.23
C TRP A 940 9.97 7.32 18.10
N HIS A 941 10.91 7.90 18.84
CA HIS A 941 10.59 8.99 19.75
C HIS A 941 10.57 10.32 19.00
N VAL A 942 9.50 11.09 19.21
CA VAL A 942 9.51 12.51 18.87
C VAL A 942 10.50 13.25 19.76
N LEU A 943 11.40 13.99 19.14
CA LEU A 943 12.37 14.89 19.76
C LEU A 943 11.71 16.22 20.14
N GLY A 944 12.45 17.08 20.84
CA GLY A 944 11.97 18.41 21.24
C GLY A 944 11.50 19.26 20.05
N GLU A 945 10.62 20.22 20.32
CA GLU A 945 10.16 21.17 19.30
C GLU A 945 11.31 22.08 18.85
N GLU A 946 11.47 22.20 17.53
CA GLU A 946 12.40 23.14 16.92
C GLU A 946 11.64 24.24 16.18
N GLY A 947 12.10 25.48 16.30
CA GLY A 947 11.54 26.60 15.54
C GLY A 947 11.98 26.52 14.07
N ALA A 948 11.00 26.41 13.16
CA ALA A 948 11.21 26.54 11.73
C ALA A 948 10.51 27.81 11.21
N ALA A 949 10.90 28.28 10.02
CA ALA A 949 10.21 29.40 9.38
C ALA A 949 8.74 29.00 9.09
N GLY A 950 7.80 29.56 9.84
CA GLY A 950 6.37 29.29 9.69
C GLY A 950 5.74 28.35 10.74
N GLY A 951 6.50 27.82 11.71
CA GLY A 951 5.93 27.00 12.79
C GLY A 951 6.97 26.18 13.57
N ALA A 952 6.50 25.43 14.56
CA ALA A 952 7.32 24.44 15.27
C ALA A 952 7.28 23.10 14.51
N VAL A 953 8.45 22.50 14.27
CA VAL A 953 8.58 21.15 13.70
C VAL A 953 9.03 20.19 14.80
N ARG A 954 8.49 18.99 14.77
CA ARG A 954 8.84 17.91 15.70
C ARG A 954 9.59 16.83 14.91
N TYR A 955 10.87 16.67 15.17
CA TYR A 955 11.67 15.61 14.56
C TYR A 955 11.39 14.27 15.23
N VAL A 956 11.50 13.18 14.48
CA VAL A 956 11.37 11.82 14.98
C VAL A 956 12.74 11.14 14.85
N ASP A 957 13.22 10.53 15.94
CA ASP A 957 14.45 9.73 15.89
C ASP A 957 14.16 8.32 15.36
N SER A 958 14.36 8.15 14.04
CA SER A 958 14.26 6.86 13.35
C SER A 958 15.64 6.22 13.11
N SER A 959 16.67 6.64 13.85
CA SER A 959 18.04 6.12 13.71
C SER A 959 18.27 4.73 14.30
N LEU A 960 17.35 4.27 15.15
CA LEU A 960 17.43 2.99 15.84
C LEU A 960 16.54 1.95 15.15
N GLU A 961 17.05 0.74 15.09
CA GLU A 961 16.33 -0.43 14.61
C GLU A 961 16.51 -1.60 15.58
N ARG A 962 15.67 -2.62 15.41
CA ARG A 962 15.71 -3.84 16.22
C ARG A 962 15.57 -5.08 15.33
N LEU A 963 16.39 -6.09 15.62
CA LEU A 963 16.23 -7.43 15.09
C LEU A 963 15.85 -8.39 16.22
N GLN A 964 15.03 -9.39 15.92
CA GLN A 964 14.89 -10.58 16.75
C GLN A 964 15.80 -11.68 16.22
N LEU A 965 16.54 -12.30 17.13
CA LEU A 965 17.30 -13.51 16.90
C LEU A 965 16.54 -14.67 17.52
N LYS A 966 16.24 -15.70 16.74
CA LYS A 966 15.68 -16.96 17.24
C LYS A 966 16.68 -18.08 16.96
N VAL A 967 17.04 -18.84 17.99
CA VAL A 967 18.00 -19.94 17.89
C VAL A 967 17.34 -21.24 18.31
N THR A 968 17.48 -22.28 17.51
CA THR A 968 17.05 -23.66 17.84
C THR A 968 18.27 -24.58 17.91
N GLY A 969 18.19 -25.62 18.73
CA GLY A 969 19.24 -26.64 18.83
C GLY A 969 20.54 -26.15 19.47
N LEU A 970 20.54 -25.06 20.24
CA LEU A 970 21.73 -24.51 20.92
C LEU A 970 21.93 -25.10 22.34
N PRO A 971 22.99 -25.88 22.60
CA PRO A 971 23.41 -26.23 23.96
C PRO A 971 24.02 -25.02 24.70
N PRO A 972 23.31 -24.40 25.66
CA PRO A 972 23.76 -23.14 26.28
C PRO A 972 25.00 -23.32 27.19
N GLN A 973 25.35 -24.55 27.58
CA GLN A 973 26.56 -24.81 28.38
C GLN A 973 27.87 -24.76 27.58
N ARG A 974 27.78 -24.77 26.24
CA ARG A 974 28.95 -24.78 25.35
C ARG A 974 28.92 -23.64 24.35
N TYR A 975 27.76 -23.37 23.78
CA TYR A 975 27.63 -22.40 22.70
C TYR A 975 26.94 -21.12 23.17
N MET A 976 27.40 -20.00 22.63
CA MET A 976 26.87 -18.68 22.91
C MET A 976 26.70 -17.94 21.58
N LEU A 977 25.61 -17.17 21.46
CA LEU A 977 25.43 -16.24 20.36
C LEU A 977 26.00 -14.88 20.74
N THR A 978 26.83 -14.31 19.87
CA THR A 978 27.33 -12.93 20.04
C THR A 978 26.97 -12.08 18.83
N CYS A 979 26.69 -10.81 19.04
CA CYS A 979 26.54 -9.78 18.00
C CYS A 979 27.66 -8.76 18.16
N ASN A 980 28.47 -8.54 17.12
CA ASN A 980 29.66 -7.68 17.16
C ASN A 980 30.59 -8.00 18.35
N GLY A 981 30.73 -9.29 18.68
CA GLY A 981 31.53 -9.76 19.81
C GLY A 981 30.90 -9.60 21.20
N VAL A 982 29.68 -9.06 21.30
CA VAL A 982 28.95 -8.90 22.58
C VAL A 982 27.92 -10.03 22.74
N PRO A 983 27.84 -10.70 23.91
CA PRO A 983 26.83 -11.72 24.19
C PRO A 983 25.41 -11.21 24.01
N VAL A 984 24.60 -12.02 23.33
CA VAL A 984 23.17 -11.78 23.21
C VAL A 984 22.45 -12.43 24.41
N PRO A 985 21.57 -11.71 25.13
CA PRO A 985 20.83 -12.23 26.28
C PRO A 985 19.68 -13.16 25.85
N LEU A 986 20.04 -14.36 25.39
CA LEU A 986 19.08 -15.39 24.93
C LEU A 986 18.12 -15.82 26.04
N GLN A 987 16.82 -15.66 25.80
CA GLN A 987 15.73 -16.07 26.68
C GLN A 987 15.11 -17.39 26.19
N PRO A 988 14.83 -18.37 27.08
CA PRO A 988 14.20 -19.62 26.68
C PRO A 988 12.74 -19.40 26.28
N THR A 989 12.29 -20.06 25.22
CA THR A 989 10.88 -19.97 24.74
C THR A 989 9.93 -20.95 25.43
N GLY A 990 10.45 -21.78 26.33
CA GLY A 990 9.73 -22.92 26.91
C GLY A 990 9.88 -24.23 26.11
N ARG A 991 10.45 -24.19 24.90
CA ARG A 991 10.88 -25.38 24.14
C ARG A 991 12.35 -25.66 24.39
N VAL A 992 12.69 -26.93 24.62
CA VAL A 992 14.07 -27.34 24.94
C VAL A 992 15.00 -27.03 23.76
N GLY A 993 16.04 -26.23 24.01
CA GLY A 993 17.02 -25.85 23.01
C GLY A 993 16.57 -24.71 22.09
N GLU A 994 15.43 -24.07 22.34
CA GLU A 994 14.96 -22.90 21.60
C GLU A 994 15.05 -21.64 22.47
N PHE A 995 15.64 -20.58 21.89
CA PHE A 995 15.86 -19.31 22.56
C PHE A 995 15.56 -18.13 21.64
N VAL A 996 15.20 -16.99 22.23
CA VAL A 996 14.93 -15.73 21.54
C VAL A 996 15.60 -14.56 22.24
N ALA A 997 16.02 -13.54 21.49
CA ALA A 997 16.46 -12.25 22.03
C ALA A 997 16.32 -11.13 21.00
N GLY A 998 16.25 -9.90 21.48
CA GLY A 998 16.37 -8.69 20.67
C GLY A 998 17.82 -8.22 20.52
N VAL A 999 18.14 -7.60 19.40
CA VAL A 999 19.32 -6.74 19.23
C VAL A 999 18.86 -5.38 18.75
N ARG A 1000 19.08 -4.37 19.57
CA ARG A 1000 18.79 -2.97 19.28
C ARG A 1000 20.09 -2.25 18.93
N TYR A 1001 20.08 -1.51 17.82
CA TYR A 1001 21.28 -0.89 17.28
C TYR A 1001 20.97 0.41 16.55
N ARG A 1002 21.96 1.30 16.48
CA ARG A 1002 21.95 2.47 15.59
C ARG A 1002 22.26 2.03 14.16
N ALA A 1003 21.28 2.20 13.28
CA ALA A 1003 21.32 1.81 11.87
C ALA A 1003 21.93 2.90 10.98
N TRP A 1004 21.65 4.17 11.28
CA TRP A 1004 22.20 5.35 10.59
C TRP A 1004 22.33 6.52 11.57
N GLN A 1005 22.97 7.63 11.17
CA GLN A 1005 23.28 8.74 12.09
C GLN A 1005 22.77 10.09 11.56
N PRO A 1006 21.51 10.46 11.88
CA PRO A 1006 21.02 11.81 11.61
C PRO A 1006 21.75 12.85 12.47
N PHE A 1007 21.74 14.10 12.02
CA PHE A 1007 22.23 15.23 12.81
C PHE A 1007 21.40 15.43 14.09
N ASN A 1008 20.09 15.16 14.02
CA ASN A 1008 19.15 15.17 15.14
C ASN A 1008 18.78 13.73 15.52
N ALA A 1009 19.37 13.22 16.60
CA ALA A 1009 19.06 11.92 17.21
C ALA A 1009 19.34 11.92 18.71
N LEU A 1010 18.73 10.97 19.43
CA LEU A 1010 19.10 10.66 20.80
C LEU A 1010 20.54 10.12 20.84
N GLN A 1011 21.35 10.59 21.79
CA GLN A 1011 22.77 10.22 21.96
C GLN A 1011 23.60 10.32 20.66
N PRO A 1012 23.77 11.52 20.08
CA PRO A 1012 24.36 11.72 18.75
C PRO A 1012 25.84 11.31 18.64
N THR A 1013 26.53 11.09 19.76
CA THR A 1013 27.95 10.67 19.79
C THR A 1013 28.16 9.17 19.62
N ILE A 1014 27.09 8.37 19.58
CA ILE A 1014 27.16 6.93 19.36
C ILE A 1014 27.13 6.68 17.84
N PRO A 1015 28.14 6.02 17.25
CA PRO A 1015 28.20 5.78 15.81
C PRO A 1015 27.19 4.70 15.36
N VAL A 1016 27.12 4.49 14.05
CA VAL A 1016 26.40 3.37 13.43
C VAL A 1016 27.08 2.05 13.82
N HIS A 1017 26.29 1.01 14.13
CA HIS A 1017 26.82 -0.30 14.55
C HIS A 1017 26.89 -1.31 13.40
N ALA A 1018 26.31 -0.99 12.24
CA ALA A 1018 26.33 -1.86 11.07
C ALA A 1018 27.73 -1.89 10.43
N PRO A 1019 28.16 -3.04 9.85
CA PRO A 1019 27.42 -4.31 9.79
C PRO A 1019 27.31 -5.00 11.14
N LEU A 1020 26.23 -5.78 11.31
CA LEU A 1020 26.04 -6.66 12.45
C LEU A 1020 26.59 -8.04 12.12
N VAL A 1021 27.58 -8.48 12.89
CA VAL A 1021 28.21 -9.80 12.76
C VAL A 1021 27.71 -10.71 13.87
N PHE A 1022 27.04 -11.80 13.49
CA PHE A 1022 26.51 -12.79 14.41
C PHE A 1022 27.39 -14.05 14.40
N ASP A 1023 27.94 -14.40 15.55
CA ASP A 1023 28.81 -15.57 15.73
C ASP A 1023 28.18 -16.59 16.66
N ILE A 1024 28.18 -17.87 16.25
CA ILE A 1024 27.91 -19.00 17.15
C ILE A 1024 29.25 -19.42 17.76
N LEU A 1025 29.57 -18.86 18.92
CA LEU A 1025 30.84 -19.05 19.62
C LEU A 1025 30.84 -20.38 20.40
N ASP A 1026 31.78 -21.27 20.07
CA ASP A 1026 32.15 -22.39 20.94
C ASP A 1026 33.03 -21.87 22.08
N THR A 1027 32.47 -21.79 23.29
CA THR A 1027 33.17 -21.25 24.46
C THR A 1027 34.30 -22.15 24.95
N TRP A 1028 34.28 -23.44 24.61
CA TRP A 1028 35.32 -24.40 24.99
C TRP A 1028 36.53 -24.30 24.05
N MET A 1029 36.26 -24.14 22.75
CA MET A 1029 37.31 -23.99 21.73
C MET A 1029 37.74 -22.54 21.51
N GLN A 1030 37.00 -21.58 22.08
CA GLN A 1030 37.23 -20.13 21.92
C GLN A 1030 37.26 -19.73 20.45
N ARG A 1031 36.30 -20.21 19.65
CA ARG A 1031 36.23 -19.97 18.21
C ARG A 1031 34.78 -20.03 17.72
N SER A 1032 34.47 -19.21 16.71
CA SER A 1032 33.19 -19.27 16.00
C SER A 1032 33.07 -20.59 15.23
N LEU A 1033 31.94 -21.27 15.39
CA LEU A 1033 31.57 -22.40 14.52
C LEU A 1033 31.17 -21.93 13.12
N GLY A 1034 30.90 -20.64 12.97
CA GLY A 1034 30.25 -20.04 11.82
C GLY A 1034 29.26 -18.97 12.27
N GLY A 1035 28.69 -18.28 11.30
CA GLY A 1035 27.89 -17.10 11.55
C GLY A 1035 27.46 -16.41 10.27
N CYS A 1036 26.81 -15.27 10.45
CA CYS A 1036 26.24 -14.47 9.36
C CYS A 1036 26.45 -12.98 9.62
N GLU A 1037 26.32 -12.19 8.57
CA GLU A 1037 26.46 -10.74 8.60
C GLU A 1037 25.19 -10.08 8.05
N TYR A 1038 24.78 -8.98 8.68
CA TYR A 1038 23.65 -8.17 8.25
C TYR A 1038 24.07 -6.71 8.08
N HIS A 1039 23.68 -6.12 6.95
CA HIS A 1039 23.96 -4.73 6.60
C HIS A 1039 22.68 -3.88 6.61
N VAL A 1040 22.80 -2.61 7.01
CA VAL A 1040 21.70 -1.64 6.93
C VAL A 1040 21.54 -1.09 5.52
N ALA A 1041 22.64 -0.89 4.81
CA ALA A 1041 22.68 -0.47 3.41
C ALA A 1041 23.39 -1.53 2.56
N HIS A 1042 23.33 -1.41 1.24
CA HIS A 1042 24.02 -2.33 0.35
C HIS A 1042 25.54 -2.31 0.62
N PRO A 1043 26.21 -3.45 0.88
CA PRO A 1043 27.61 -3.49 1.32
C PRO A 1043 28.60 -2.96 0.28
N GLY A 1044 28.23 -3.03 -1.01
CA GLY A 1044 29.01 -2.41 -2.09
C GLY A 1044 28.95 -0.88 -2.15
N GLY A 1045 28.27 -0.21 -1.22
CA GLY A 1045 28.15 1.26 -1.19
C GLY A 1045 27.09 1.84 -2.14
N ARG A 1046 26.23 0.99 -2.72
CA ARG A 1046 25.09 1.42 -3.55
C ARG A 1046 24.02 2.05 -2.66
N ASN A 1047 23.77 3.34 -2.85
CA ASN A 1047 22.68 4.05 -2.20
C ASN A 1047 21.58 4.27 -3.24
N TYR A 1048 20.41 3.69 -2.99
CA TYR A 1048 19.25 3.93 -3.85
C TYR A 1048 18.67 5.31 -3.54
N GLU A 1049 18.46 6.11 -4.58
CA GLU A 1049 17.81 7.42 -4.47
C GLU A 1049 16.28 7.33 -4.57
N THR A 1050 15.76 6.25 -5.17
CA THR A 1050 14.34 6.02 -5.40
C THR A 1050 13.80 4.85 -4.59
N LEU A 1051 12.52 4.91 -4.28
CA LEU A 1051 11.81 3.78 -3.68
C LEU A 1051 11.70 2.61 -4.68
N PRO A 1052 11.63 1.35 -4.20
CA PRO A 1052 11.42 0.21 -5.07
C PRO A 1052 10.18 0.34 -5.97
N VAL A 1053 10.30 -0.06 -7.23
CA VAL A 1053 9.21 0.04 -8.22
C VAL A 1053 8.20 -1.11 -8.14
N ASN A 1054 8.51 -2.18 -7.39
CA ASN A 1054 7.60 -3.30 -7.12
C ASN A 1054 8.13 -4.17 -5.96
N ALA A 1055 7.34 -5.16 -5.55
CA ALA A 1055 7.67 -6.09 -4.48
C ALA A 1055 8.92 -6.94 -4.77
N ASN A 1056 9.20 -7.27 -6.04
CA ASN A 1056 10.37 -8.07 -6.45
C ASN A 1056 11.67 -7.28 -6.22
N GLU A 1057 11.72 -6.02 -6.62
CA GLU A 1057 12.86 -5.15 -6.33
C GLU A 1057 13.03 -4.95 -4.82
N ALA A 1058 11.94 -4.67 -4.11
CA ALA A 1058 11.96 -4.49 -2.66
C ALA A 1058 12.52 -5.74 -1.96
N GLU A 1059 12.11 -6.93 -2.39
CA GLU A 1059 12.66 -8.19 -1.90
C GLU A 1059 14.15 -8.35 -2.20
N SER A 1060 14.58 -8.10 -3.45
CA SER A 1060 16.00 -8.20 -3.79
C SER A 1060 16.86 -7.25 -2.96
N ARG A 1061 16.39 -6.03 -2.67
CA ARG A 1061 17.11 -5.07 -1.80
C ARG A 1061 17.24 -5.58 -0.36
N ARG A 1062 16.25 -6.31 0.15
CA ARG A 1062 16.33 -6.95 1.48
C ARG A 1062 17.33 -8.12 1.48
N LEU A 1063 17.29 -8.96 0.45
CA LEU A 1063 18.14 -10.15 0.38
C LEU A 1063 19.63 -9.80 0.19
N SER A 1064 19.96 -8.73 -0.54
CA SER A 1064 21.35 -8.29 -0.74
C SER A 1064 22.02 -7.71 0.52
N ARG A 1065 21.27 -7.59 1.62
CA ARG A 1065 21.75 -7.10 2.92
C ARG A 1065 22.14 -8.20 3.90
N PHE A 1066 21.90 -9.48 3.58
CA PHE A 1066 22.17 -10.60 4.47
C PHE A 1066 23.14 -11.62 3.85
N PHE A 1067 24.18 -11.96 4.60
CA PHE A 1067 25.25 -12.85 4.15
C PHE A 1067 25.38 -14.03 5.10
N ARG A 1068 25.34 -15.26 4.58
CA ARG A 1068 25.57 -16.51 5.35
C ARG A 1068 27.07 -16.81 5.56
N VAL A 1069 27.87 -15.76 5.55
CA VAL A 1069 29.33 -15.72 5.71
C VAL A 1069 29.68 -14.48 6.54
N GLY A 1070 30.97 -14.17 6.73
CA GLY A 1070 31.39 -12.96 7.45
C GLY A 1070 31.55 -13.13 8.97
N HIS A 1071 31.43 -14.36 9.49
CA HIS A 1071 31.71 -14.68 10.90
C HIS A 1071 33.16 -14.36 11.29
N THR A 1072 33.39 -14.09 12.58
CA THR A 1072 34.70 -13.64 13.05
C THR A 1072 35.73 -14.79 13.00
N PRO A 1073 36.87 -14.63 12.28
CA PRO A 1073 37.86 -15.69 12.12
C PRO A 1073 38.79 -15.80 13.33
N GLY A 1074 39.38 -16.98 13.52
CA GLY A 1074 40.44 -17.21 14.52
C GLY A 1074 39.92 -17.51 15.92
N LYS A 1075 40.72 -17.15 16.94
CA LYS A 1075 40.33 -17.33 18.35
C LYS A 1075 39.61 -16.09 18.86
N LEU A 1076 38.53 -16.32 19.59
CA LEU A 1076 37.67 -15.31 20.20
C LEU A 1076 37.76 -15.43 21.73
N SER A 1077 38.01 -14.33 22.44
CA SER A 1077 37.82 -14.30 23.89
C SER A 1077 36.35 -14.56 24.20
N VAL A 1078 36.06 -15.30 25.28
CA VAL A 1078 34.67 -15.51 25.74
C VAL A 1078 34.24 -14.29 26.56
N PRO A 1079 33.40 -13.38 26.02
CA PRO A 1079 32.89 -12.25 26.78
C PRO A 1079 31.91 -12.67 27.89
N ALA A 1080 31.81 -11.85 28.94
CA ALA A 1080 30.80 -12.02 29.97
C ALA A 1080 29.45 -11.44 29.52
N LEU A 1081 28.36 -12.15 29.81
CA LEU A 1081 27.00 -11.67 29.56
C LEU A 1081 26.64 -10.58 30.57
N THR A 1082 26.22 -9.41 30.07
CA THR A 1082 25.65 -8.32 30.87
C THR A 1082 24.19 -8.18 30.49
N ILE A 1083 23.30 -8.23 31.49
CA ILE A 1083 21.86 -8.08 31.30
C ILE A 1083 21.46 -6.66 31.73
N ASN A 1084 20.66 -5.98 30.92
CA ASN A 1084 20.10 -4.68 31.26
C ASN A 1084 18.83 -4.88 32.11
N ASP A 1085 18.72 -4.20 33.25
CA ASP A 1085 17.56 -4.34 34.15
C ASP A 1085 16.24 -3.87 33.51
N GLU A 1086 16.29 -2.90 32.59
CA GLU A 1086 15.10 -2.38 31.90
C GLU A 1086 14.78 -3.12 30.60
N LEU A 1087 15.80 -3.74 29.98
CA LEU A 1087 15.67 -4.47 28.71
C LEU A 1087 16.36 -5.86 28.79
N PRO A 1088 15.93 -6.76 29.70
CA PRO A 1088 16.61 -8.02 29.94
C PRO A 1088 16.60 -9.00 28.76
N MET A 1089 15.69 -8.82 27.79
CA MET A 1089 15.57 -9.67 26.60
C MET A 1089 16.29 -9.09 25.38
N THR A 1090 16.82 -7.87 25.47
CA THR A 1090 17.40 -7.14 24.33
C THR A 1090 18.82 -6.69 24.62
N LEU A 1091 19.73 -7.04 23.72
CA LEU A 1091 21.06 -6.43 23.65
C LEU A 1091 20.94 -5.05 23.01
N ASP A 1092 21.13 -3.98 23.78
CA ASP A 1092 21.26 -2.61 23.26
C ASP A 1092 22.74 -2.28 23.00
N LEU A 1093 23.16 -2.36 21.73
CA LEU A 1093 24.56 -2.15 21.34
C LEU A 1093 25.08 -0.75 21.70
N ARG A 1094 24.20 0.23 21.94
CA ARG A 1094 24.58 1.59 22.34
C ARG A 1094 25.30 1.63 23.69
N LEU A 1095 25.14 0.59 24.51
CA LEU A 1095 25.81 0.44 25.81
C LEU A 1095 27.23 -0.15 25.69
N HIS A 1096 27.62 -0.61 24.49
CA HIS A 1096 28.87 -1.30 24.22
C HIS A 1096 29.68 -0.51 23.18
N ARG A 1097 30.97 -0.28 23.45
CA ARG A 1097 31.88 0.48 22.58
C ARG A 1097 33.10 -0.34 22.20
#